data_AF-A0A2P2LJT3-F1
#
_entry.id   AF-A0A2P2LJT3-F1
#
_cell.length_a   1.000
_cell.length_b   1.000
_cell.length_c   1.000
_cell.angle_alpha   90.00
_cell.angle_beta   90.00
_cell.angle_gamma   90.00
#
_symmetry.space_group_name_H-M   'P 1'
#
loop_
_entity.id
_entity.type
_entity.pdbx_description
1 polymer ?
#
loop_
_entity_poly.entity_id
_entity_poly.type
_entity_poly.pdbx_seq_one_letter_code
_entity_poly.pdbx_strand_id
1 'polypeptide(L)'
;MEEENGVELLQRYRRDRRILLDFILAGSLIKRVVMPPGAVTLDDVDLDQVSVDYVLNCAKKGEMLELSEAIRDYHDNTGLPQMNGGGSTDEFFLVTSPEISGSPPRRAPPPVPAPTPAPVFAPLPVVSLSSLEKSESFNSTDVRELTVDDIEDFEDDDAVDEVNSVRVSRHNPNDAADLVPKLPAFVTGITDDDLRETAYEVLLACAGATGGLIVPSKEKKKDKKSRLMRKLGRSKTDNVMTHSQTAPGLVGLLETMRAQMEISEAMDIRTRRGLLNGLAGKVGKRMDTLLIPLELLCCISRTEFSDKKAYIRWQKRQLFMLEEGLINHAIVGFGESGRKANELRILLAKIEESEFRPSSEAEVQRAECLRSLREVAIPLAERPARGDLTGEVCHWADGYHLNVRLYEKLLLSVFDILDEGKLTQEVEEILELLKSTWRVLGITETIHYTCYSSVLFRQHIITREHGLLQHAIEQLKKIPLKEQRGPQERLHLKSLHSKVDGEELSFLQSELSPIQKWTDKQLGDYHLHFDEDSAIMEDVVLIAMITRRLLMEESELAIQSTSAADRDQIESYISSSTKNVFMRTLHAVEGSDTMHEHPLAMLAEEIKKLLKKESTIFSPILSQRHPQAVVISASLLHKFYGSKLKPFLDGAEHLTEDVVSVFPAADSLEQFIMALIASVGGEANAGINFRKINLYQVESISGTLVMRWVNSQLGRILGWVERAIQQERWDPISPQQRHGSSIVEVYRIVEEV
;
A
#
# COMPACT_ATOMS: atom_id res chain seq x y z
N MET A 1 -8.66 48.22 -12.62
CA MET A 1 -8.21 48.11 -11.23
C MET A 1 -8.13 46.62 -11.01
N GLU A 2 -6.91 46.09 -11.14
CA GLU A 2 -6.65 44.65 -11.08
C GLU A 2 -6.98 44.17 -9.67
N GLU A 3 -7.78 43.10 -9.58
CA GLU A 3 -8.01 42.38 -8.33
C GLU A 3 -6.66 41.81 -7.88
N GLU A 4 -6.04 42.47 -6.89
CA GLU A 4 -4.87 41.93 -6.20
C GLU A 4 -5.29 40.57 -5.61
N ASN A 5 -4.71 39.52 -6.18
CA ASN A 5 -4.97 38.13 -5.80
C ASN A 5 -4.73 37.98 -4.29
N GLY A 6 -5.74 37.61 -3.50
CA GLY A 6 -5.65 37.59 -2.03
C GLY A 6 -4.49 36.74 -1.48
N VAL A 7 -4.05 35.75 -2.28
CA VAL A 7 -2.86 34.94 -2.00
C VAL A 7 -1.57 35.76 -2.07
N GLU A 8 -1.46 36.66 -3.06
CA GLU A 8 -0.29 37.52 -3.26
C GLU A 8 -0.16 38.56 -2.16
N LEU A 9 -1.28 39.13 -1.70
CA LEU A 9 -1.32 40.05 -0.57
C LEU A 9 -0.89 39.36 0.74
N LEU A 10 -1.34 38.12 0.95
CA LEU A 10 -0.99 37.34 2.15
C LEU A 10 0.49 36.91 2.15
N GLN A 11 1.03 36.54 0.99
CA GLN A 11 2.46 36.27 0.82
C GLN A 11 3.31 37.51 1.03
N ARG A 12 2.86 38.68 0.55
CA ARG A 12 3.51 39.97 0.78
C ARG A 12 3.50 40.35 2.25
N TYR A 13 2.36 40.18 2.93
CA TYR A 13 2.25 40.41 4.37
C TYR A 13 3.20 39.51 5.18
N ARG A 14 3.27 38.20 4.87
CA ARG A 14 4.23 37.28 5.51
C ARG A 14 5.67 37.73 5.29
N ARG A 15 6.02 38.09 4.06
CA ARG A 15 7.36 38.59 3.71
C ARG A 15 7.72 39.85 4.48
N ASP A 16 6.85 40.86 4.46
CA ASP A 16 7.08 42.14 5.12
C ASP A 16 7.18 41.98 6.65
N ARG A 17 6.38 41.05 7.22
CA ARG A 17 6.46 40.67 8.63
C ARG A 17 7.79 40.00 8.97
N ARG A 18 8.26 39.05 8.17
CA ARG A 18 9.58 38.42 8.38
C ARG A 18 10.70 39.46 8.36
N ILE A 19 10.68 40.35 7.36
CA ILE A 19 11.66 41.44 7.23
C ILE A 19 11.63 42.36 8.47
N LEU A 20 10.44 42.67 9.00
CA LEU A 20 10.30 43.48 10.21
C LEU A 20 10.87 42.77 11.45
N LEU A 21 10.54 41.48 11.63
CA LEU A 21 11.07 40.68 12.73
C LEU A 21 12.60 40.57 12.64
N ASP A 22 13.14 40.28 11.47
CA ASP A 22 14.58 40.24 11.22
C ASP A 22 15.25 41.57 11.56
N PHE A 23 14.66 42.69 11.14
CA PHE A 23 15.18 44.01 11.45
C PHE A 23 15.20 44.31 12.96
N ILE A 24 14.13 43.96 13.69
CA ILE A 24 14.05 44.21 15.13
C ILE A 24 15.02 43.29 15.90
N LEU A 25 15.12 42.02 15.49
CA LEU A 25 15.97 41.02 16.13
C LEU A 25 17.46 41.25 15.83
N ALA A 26 17.79 41.86 14.67
CA ALA A 26 19.14 42.29 14.33
C ALA A 26 19.53 43.66 14.94
N GLY A 27 18.55 44.44 15.41
CA GLY A 27 18.76 45.75 16.02
C GLY A 27 19.22 45.70 17.48
N SER A 28 19.76 46.81 17.99
CA SER A 28 20.20 46.94 19.40
C SER A 28 19.06 47.25 20.38
N LEU A 29 17.81 47.16 19.93
CA LEU A 29 16.61 47.50 20.72
C LEU A 29 16.28 46.46 21.79
N ILE A 30 16.81 45.24 21.67
CA ILE A 30 16.58 44.13 22.60
C ILE A 30 17.89 43.80 23.32
N LYS A 31 17.85 43.73 24.65
CA LYS A 31 19.07 43.49 25.47
C LYS A 31 19.67 42.10 25.26
N ARG A 32 18.81 41.09 25.11
CA ARG A 32 19.19 39.69 24.94
C ARG A 32 18.00 38.93 24.37
N VAL A 33 18.26 38.12 23.34
CA VAL A 33 17.30 37.17 22.78
C VAL A 33 17.62 35.78 23.35
N VAL A 34 16.60 35.11 23.89
CA VAL A 34 16.67 33.69 24.28
C VAL A 34 15.99 32.86 23.22
N MET A 35 16.76 31.94 22.65
CA MET A 35 16.30 30.99 21.66
C MET A 35 15.34 29.98 22.28
N PRO A 36 14.31 29.52 21.53
CA PRO A 36 13.47 28.45 22.00
C PRO A 36 14.27 27.15 22.15
N PRO A 37 13.80 26.19 22.98
CA PRO A 37 14.51 24.93 23.20
C PRO A 37 14.70 24.19 21.87
N GLY A 38 15.95 23.86 21.53
CA GLY A 38 16.29 23.20 20.26
C GLY A 38 16.79 24.11 19.14
N ALA A 39 16.65 25.43 19.26
CA ALA A 39 17.20 26.40 18.30
C ALA A 39 18.58 26.90 18.74
N VAL A 40 19.51 26.98 17.80
CA VAL A 40 20.88 27.48 17.99
C VAL A 40 21.03 28.86 17.36
N THR A 41 20.49 29.05 16.16
CA THR A 41 20.44 30.34 15.46
C THR A 41 19.00 30.75 15.17
N LEU A 42 18.80 32.01 14.80
CA LEU A 42 17.48 32.52 14.37
C LEU A 42 16.91 31.77 13.17
N ASP A 43 17.78 31.19 12.33
CA ASP A 43 17.37 30.40 11.16
C ASP A 43 16.65 29.10 11.55
N ASP A 44 16.88 28.60 12.78
CA ASP A 44 16.21 27.41 13.31
C ASP A 44 14.77 27.69 13.77
N VAL A 45 14.35 28.97 13.79
CA VAL A 45 13.04 29.40 14.31
C VAL A 45 12.12 29.83 13.17
N ASP A 46 10.93 29.26 13.13
CA ASP A 46 9.89 29.72 12.20
C ASP A 46 9.33 31.08 12.65
N LEU A 47 9.88 32.16 12.07
CA LEU A 47 9.45 33.53 12.33
C LEU A 47 7.97 33.77 11.98
N ASP A 48 7.37 32.93 11.14
CA ASP A 48 5.94 33.04 10.87
C ASP A 48 5.09 32.72 12.10
N GLN A 49 5.63 32.01 13.09
CA GLN A 49 4.95 31.64 14.32
C GLN A 49 5.34 32.50 15.52
N VAL A 50 6.05 33.63 15.31
CA VAL A 50 6.50 34.52 16.40
C VAL A 50 5.59 35.74 16.53
N SER A 51 5.04 36.01 17.71
CA SER A 51 4.18 37.18 17.96
C SER A 51 4.95 38.49 17.78
N VAL A 52 4.60 39.28 16.77
CA VAL A 52 5.22 40.58 16.50
C VAL A 52 4.90 41.56 17.63
N ASP A 53 3.68 41.50 18.17
CA ASP A 53 3.24 42.35 19.27
C ASP A 53 4.04 42.09 20.56
N TYR A 54 4.32 40.82 20.86
CA TYR A 54 5.18 40.44 21.97
C TYR A 54 6.60 40.99 21.78
N VAL A 55 7.18 40.78 20.60
CA VAL A 55 8.53 41.27 20.24
C VAL A 55 8.61 42.79 20.36
N LEU A 56 7.62 43.52 19.83
CA LEU A 56 7.54 44.98 19.92
C LEU A 56 7.37 45.47 21.36
N ASN A 57 6.60 44.75 22.18
CA ASN A 57 6.45 45.08 23.60
C ASN A 57 7.75 44.89 24.38
N CYS A 58 8.49 43.80 24.13
CA CYS A 58 9.82 43.60 24.71
C CYS A 58 10.81 44.68 24.27
N ALA A 59 10.80 45.05 22.98
CA ALA A 59 11.63 46.13 22.44
C ALA A 59 11.30 47.49 23.07
N LYS A 60 10.01 47.82 23.24
CA LYS A 60 9.55 49.05 23.92
C LYS A 60 10.00 49.12 25.38
N LYS A 61 9.99 47.98 26.09
CA LYS A 61 10.38 47.89 27.51
C LYS A 61 11.89 47.73 27.72
N GLY A 62 12.65 47.45 26.66
CA GLY A 62 14.09 47.15 26.76
C GLY A 62 14.38 45.90 27.59
N GLU A 63 13.46 44.93 27.56
CA GLU A 63 13.50 43.68 28.31
C GLU A 63 14.17 42.57 27.50
N MET A 64 14.42 41.44 28.17
CA MET A 64 14.91 40.22 27.52
C MET A 64 13.78 39.61 26.71
N LEU A 65 14.04 39.32 25.44
CA LEU A 65 13.07 38.65 24.56
C LEU A 65 13.25 37.15 24.67
N GLU A 66 12.25 36.45 25.18
CA GLU A 66 12.18 35.00 25.13
C GLU A 66 11.31 34.57 23.94
N LEU A 67 11.93 33.98 22.92
CA LEU A 67 11.22 33.58 21.69
C LEU A 67 10.19 32.48 21.95
N SER A 68 10.42 31.59 22.92
CA SER A 68 9.44 30.59 23.36
C SER A 68 8.13 31.21 23.83
N GLU A 69 8.23 32.32 24.58
CA GLU A 69 7.08 33.09 25.06
C GLU A 69 6.39 33.81 23.91
N ALA A 70 7.16 34.35 22.95
CA ALA A 70 6.62 35.00 21.76
C ALA A 70 5.87 34.04 20.83
N ILE A 71 6.36 32.80 20.68
CA ILE A 71 5.68 31.73 19.93
C ILE A 71 4.41 31.30 20.65
N ARG A 72 4.47 31.15 21.98
CA ARG A 72 3.29 30.84 22.78
C ARG A 72 2.22 31.93 22.69
N ASP A 73 2.62 33.19 22.82
CA ASP A 73 1.71 34.34 22.69
C ASP A 73 1.07 34.40 21.30
N TYR A 74 1.79 34.03 20.24
CA TYR A 74 1.24 33.92 18.89
C TYR A 74 0.10 32.88 18.85
N HIS A 75 0.34 31.67 19.35
CA HIS A 75 -0.66 30.59 19.37
C HIS A 75 -1.81 30.82 20.37
N ASP A 76 -1.57 31.54 21.47
CA ASP A 76 -2.61 31.90 22.43
C ASP A 76 -3.55 33.00 21.86
N ASN A 77 -3.03 33.90 21.02
CA ASN A 77 -3.77 35.03 20.46
C ASN A 77 -4.43 34.73 19.09
N THR A 78 -4.08 33.65 18.40
CA THR A 78 -4.74 33.25 17.13
C THR A 78 -6.20 32.84 17.30
N GLY A 79 -6.64 32.52 18.53
CA GLY A 79 -8.02 32.16 18.87
C GLY A 79 -8.93 33.32 19.31
N LEU A 80 -8.40 34.54 19.46
CA LEU A 80 -9.15 35.69 19.96
C LEU A 80 -9.06 36.87 18.97
N PRO A 81 -10.16 37.59 18.68
CA PRO A 81 -10.06 38.82 17.92
C PRO A 81 -9.16 39.82 18.67
N GLN A 82 -8.18 40.40 17.99
CA GLN A 82 -7.26 41.40 18.55
C GLN A 82 -8.06 42.56 19.17
N MET A 83 -8.18 42.60 20.49
CA MET A 83 -8.59 43.79 21.21
C MET A 83 -7.34 44.59 21.53
N ASN A 84 -7.13 45.68 20.79
CA ASN A 84 -6.10 46.65 21.17
C ASN A 84 -6.42 47.18 22.58
N GLY A 85 -5.52 46.92 23.53
CA GLY A 85 -5.57 47.44 24.90
C GLY A 85 -5.27 48.94 25.01
N GLY A 86 -5.60 49.73 23.99
CA GLY A 86 -5.62 51.18 24.04
C GLY A 86 -7.02 51.62 24.42
N GLY A 87 -7.19 52.18 25.62
CA GLY A 87 -8.48 52.58 26.16
C GLY A 87 -9.28 53.49 25.22
N SER A 88 -10.19 52.88 24.48
CA SER A 88 -11.34 53.52 23.84
C SER A 88 -12.41 52.43 23.70
N THR A 89 -13.47 52.58 24.49
CA THR A 89 -14.66 51.72 24.44
C THR A 89 -15.38 51.88 23.10
N ASP A 90 -15.87 50.75 22.58
CA ASP A 90 -16.72 50.56 21.38
C ASP A 90 -16.01 50.56 20.02
N GLU A 91 -15.26 49.49 19.72
CA GLU A 91 -15.03 49.06 18.34
C GLU A 91 -15.34 47.57 18.20
N PHE A 92 -16.37 47.25 17.41
CA PHE A 92 -16.66 45.91 16.93
C PHE A 92 -16.32 45.86 15.45
N PHE A 93 -15.41 44.97 15.04
CA PHE A 93 -15.18 44.70 13.62
C PHE A 93 -16.22 43.69 13.12
N LEU A 94 -17.15 44.16 12.30
CA LEU A 94 -18.00 43.30 11.48
C LEU A 94 -17.19 42.87 10.26
N VAL A 95 -16.90 41.57 10.13
CA VAL A 95 -16.46 40.98 8.87
C VAL A 95 -17.65 41.02 7.92
N THR A 96 -17.69 42.01 7.03
CA THR A 96 -18.63 42.04 5.92
C THR A 96 -17.89 41.65 4.64
N SER A 97 -18.26 40.50 4.07
CA SER A 97 -17.88 40.11 2.71
C SER A 97 -18.54 41.07 1.72
N PRO A 98 -17.78 41.87 0.94
CA PRO A 98 -18.35 42.87 0.03
C PRO A 98 -19.21 42.25 -1.09
N GLU A 99 -18.96 40.98 -1.42
CA GLU A 99 -19.55 40.31 -2.57
C GLU A 99 -20.92 39.66 -2.31
N ILE A 100 -21.37 39.58 -1.05
CA ILE A 100 -22.64 38.90 -0.68
C ILE A 100 -23.75 39.91 -0.34
N SER A 101 -23.43 41.20 -0.24
CA SER A 101 -24.45 42.23 0.03
C SER A 101 -25.15 42.68 -1.25
N GLY A 102 -26.12 41.87 -1.69
CA GLY A 102 -27.11 42.29 -2.69
C GLY A 102 -27.90 43.53 -2.23
N SER A 103 -28.56 44.22 -3.17
CA SER A 103 -29.36 45.41 -2.85
C SER A 103 -30.54 45.08 -1.93
N PRO A 104 -30.91 45.98 -1.01
CA PRO A 104 -31.91 45.69 0.01
C PRO A 104 -33.29 45.35 -0.61
N PRO A 105 -34.00 44.33 -0.09
CA PRO A 105 -35.26 43.88 -0.66
C PRO A 105 -36.37 44.94 -0.51
N ARG A 106 -37.06 45.26 -1.61
CA ARG A 106 -38.14 46.28 -1.66
C ARG A 106 -39.55 45.75 -1.36
N ARG A 107 -39.70 44.60 -0.70
CA ARG A 107 -41.02 44.07 -0.30
C ARG A 107 -41.01 43.51 1.11
N ALA A 108 -42.10 43.75 1.84
CA ALA A 108 -42.32 43.27 3.19
C ALA A 108 -42.57 41.74 3.22
N PRO A 109 -42.07 41.02 4.25
CA PRO A 109 -42.21 39.58 4.37
C PRO A 109 -43.65 39.15 4.73
N PRO A 110 -44.13 37.98 4.25
CA PRO A 110 -45.45 37.46 4.58
C PRO A 110 -45.50 36.78 5.97
N PRO A 111 -46.68 36.78 6.64
CA PRO A 111 -46.81 36.29 8.01
C PRO A 111 -46.92 34.76 8.12
N VAL A 112 -46.42 34.25 9.25
CA VAL A 112 -46.24 32.84 9.63
C VAL A 112 -47.58 32.15 9.95
N PRO A 113 -47.85 30.94 9.41
CA PRO A 113 -48.98 30.12 9.85
C PRO A 113 -48.68 29.29 11.11
N ALA A 114 -49.66 29.22 12.01
CA ALA A 114 -49.66 28.44 13.24
C ALA A 114 -49.83 26.92 13.00
N PRO A 115 -49.39 26.05 13.94
CA PRO A 115 -49.39 24.60 13.79
C PRO A 115 -50.71 23.95 14.26
N THR A 116 -51.17 22.92 13.54
CA THR A 116 -52.25 22.01 13.96
C THR A 116 -51.82 20.54 13.84
N PRO A 117 -52.35 19.62 14.68
CA PRO A 117 -51.77 18.31 14.96
C PRO A 117 -52.34 17.16 14.10
N ALA A 118 -51.60 16.05 14.10
CA ALA A 118 -51.85 14.80 13.38
C ALA A 118 -53.04 13.96 13.90
N PRO A 119 -53.54 13.00 13.10
CA PRO A 119 -54.23 11.82 13.61
C PRO A 119 -53.52 10.48 13.28
N VAL A 120 -53.92 9.50 14.10
CA VAL A 120 -53.38 8.16 14.41
C VAL A 120 -54.17 7.06 13.67
N PHE A 121 -53.74 5.79 13.84
CA PHE A 121 -54.40 4.46 13.60
C PHE A 121 -53.91 3.72 12.35
N ALA A 122 -53.70 2.38 12.28
CA ALA A 122 -53.55 1.22 13.19
C ALA A 122 -53.13 0.00 12.31
N PRO A 123 -52.85 -1.22 12.85
CA PRO A 123 -51.99 -2.24 12.20
C PRO A 123 -52.62 -3.58 11.71
N LEU A 124 -51.84 -4.32 10.87
CA LEU A 124 -51.73 -5.79 10.60
C LEU A 124 -52.87 -6.51 9.82
N PRO A 125 -52.71 -7.73 9.18
CA PRO A 125 -51.77 -8.84 9.52
C PRO A 125 -51.13 -9.75 8.41
N VAL A 126 -50.11 -10.49 8.84
CA VAL A 126 -49.62 -11.89 8.60
C VAL A 126 -50.26 -12.82 7.54
N VAL A 127 -49.43 -13.55 6.73
CA VAL A 127 -49.54 -15.02 6.44
C VAL A 127 -48.13 -15.62 6.16
N SER A 128 -47.94 -16.88 6.59
CA SER A 128 -46.71 -17.70 6.68
C SER A 128 -46.60 -18.82 5.62
N LEU A 129 -45.46 -19.55 5.67
CA LEU A 129 -45.15 -20.96 5.27
C LEU A 129 -44.47 -21.14 3.88
N SER A 130 -43.50 -22.03 3.62
CA SER A 130 -42.73 -23.04 4.40
C SER A 130 -41.78 -23.84 3.46
N SER A 131 -40.60 -24.24 3.97
CA SER A 131 -39.86 -25.53 3.80
C SER A 131 -39.38 -26.04 2.41
N LEU A 132 -38.06 -26.31 2.20
CA LEU A 132 -37.24 -27.53 2.51
C LEU A 132 -37.38 -28.59 1.38
N GLU A 133 -36.35 -29.18 0.75
CA GLU A 133 -35.32 -30.17 1.19
C GLU A 133 -34.22 -30.29 0.08
N LYS A 134 -32.90 -30.45 0.34
CA LYS A 134 -32.09 -31.67 0.67
C LYS A 134 -32.21 -32.80 -0.39
N SER A 135 -31.15 -33.41 -0.94
CA SER A 135 -30.07 -34.24 -0.33
C SER A 135 -29.05 -34.70 -1.41
N GLU A 136 -27.71 -34.61 -1.22
CA GLU A 136 -26.73 -35.65 -0.76
C GLU A 136 -26.46 -36.87 -1.70
N SER A 137 -25.24 -36.99 -2.26
CA SER A 137 -24.18 -38.04 -1.97
C SER A 137 -24.25 -39.32 -2.86
N PHE A 138 -23.22 -40.16 -3.17
CA PHE A 138 -21.91 -40.60 -2.60
C PHE A 138 -21.00 -41.30 -3.66
N ASN A 139 -19.65 -41.28 -3.45
CA ASN A 139 -18.58 -42.32 -3.62
C ASN A 139 -18.43 -43.18 -4.92
N SER A 140 -17.27 -43.71 -5.37
CA SER A 140 -15.82 -43.64 -5.09
C SER A 140 -15.03 -44.45 -6.15
N THR A 141 -13.67 -44.32 -6.18
CA THR A 141 -12.60 -45.32 -6.55
C THR A 141 -12.54 -45.85 -8.00
N ASP A 142 -11.41 -46.08 -8.70
CA ASP A 142 -9.98 -46.17 -8.37
C ASP A 142 -9.14 -46.34 -9.68
N VAL A 143 -7.83 -46.03 -9.62
CA VAL A 143 -6.70 -46.73 -10.31
C VAL A 143 -6.38 -46.44 -11.80
N ARG A 144 -5.24 -45.78 -12.09
CA ARG A 144 -3.90 -46.33 -12.47
C ARG A 144 -3.09 -45.41 -13.41
N GLU A 145 -1.84 -45.16 -13.01
CA GLU A 145 -0.75 -44.58 -13.82
C GLU A 145 -0.47 -45.35 -15.11
N LEU A 146 0.04 -44.67 -16.14
CA LEU A 146 1.12 -45.14 -17.03
C LEU A 146 1.79 -43.95 -17.77
N THR A 147 3.12 -44.04 -17.83
CA THR A 147 4.16 -43.14 -18.36
C THR A 147 4.42 -43.30 -19.87
N VAL A 148 5.04 -42.28 -20.52
CA VAL A 148 6.30 -42.33 -21.33
C VAL A 148 6.38 -41.18 -22.36
N ASP A 149 7.45 -40.39 -22.22
CA ASP A 149 8.34 -39.69 -23.17
C ASP A 149 7.80 -39.06 -24.46
N ASP A 150 7.82 -37.71 -24.48
CA ASP A 150 8.61 -36.88 -25.41
C ASP A 150 8.29 -35.39 -25.18
N ILE A 151 8.82 -34.81 -24.09
CA ILE A 151 8.86 -33.36 -23.88
C ILE A 151 10.22 -33.02 -23.26
N GLU A 152 11.26 -32.91 -24.09
CA GLU A 152 12.46 -32.18 -23.71
C GLU A 152 12.28 -30.69 -24.02
N ASP A 153 12.90 -29.86 -23.18
CA ASP A 153 12.86 -28.39 -23.10
C ASP A 153 11.60 -27.77 -22.49
N PHE A 154 11.36 -27.99 -21.19
CA PHE A 154 11.15 -26.93 -20.19
C PHE A 154 11.42 -27.55 -18.82
N GLU A 155 12.35 -26.96 -18.06
CA GLU A 155 12.84 -27.48 -16.78
C GLU A 155 11.71 -27.89 -15.82
N ASP A 156 11.81 -29.13 -15.34
CA ASP A 156 11.03 -29.64 -14.21
C ASP A 156 11.37 -28.85 -12.95
N ASP A 157 10.37 -28.21 -12.35
CA ASP A 157 10.41 -27.83 -10.95
C ASP A 157 9.19 -28.45 -10.28
N ASP A 158 9.46 -29.30 -9.29
CA ASP A 158 8.51 -30.14 -8.57
C ASP A 158 7.43 -29.30 -7.87
N ALA A 159 6.25 -29.16 -8.50
CA ALA A 159 5.09 -28.51 -7.89
C ALA A 159 3.77 -29.27 -8.15
N VAL A 160 3.83 -30.57 -8.40
CA VAL A 160 2.66 -31.39 -8.76
C VAL A 160 1.80 -31.87 -7.59
N ASP A 161 2.19 -31.61 -6.33
CA ASP A 161 1.45 -32.14 -5.17
C ASP A 161 0.58 -31.15 -4.37
N GLU A 162 0.44 -29.88 -4.79
CA GLU A 162 -0.28 -28.88 -3.96
C GLU A 162 -1.64 -28.38 -4.50
N VAL A 163 -2.24 -29.06 -5.49
CA VAL A 163 -3.49 -28.56 -6.12
C VAL A 163 -4.77 -29.16 -5.51
N ASN A 164 -4.68 -30.18 -4.65
CA ASN A 164 -5.86 -30.84 -4.08
C ASN A 164 -6.32 -30.25 -2.74
N SER A 165 -6.66 -28.96 -2.70
CA SER A 165 -7.52 -28.43 -1.62
C SER A 165 -8.27 -27.13 -1.95
N VAL A 166 -8.77 -26.94 -3.18
CA VAL A 166 -9.63 -25.77 -3.48
C VAL A 166 -11.10 -26.10 -3.19
N ARG A 167 -11.49 -26.01 -1.92
CA ARG A 167 -12.88 -25.69 -1.54
C ARG A 167 -12.94 -24.22 -1.13
N VAL A 168 -13.42 -23.38 -2.04
CA VAL A 168 -13.98 -22.03 -1.80
C VAL A 168 -13.19 -21.22 -0.77
N SER A 169 -12.03 -20.70 -1.17
CA SER A 169 -11.31 -19.69 -0.37
C SER A 169 -11.94 -18.32 -0.62
N ARG A 170 -12.84 -17.92 0.28
CA ARG A 170 -13.19 -16.50 0.47
C ARG A 170 -11.94 -15.81 1.02
N HIS A 171 -11.44 -14.81 0.27
CA HIS A 171 -10.47 -13.78 0.66
C HIS A 171 -9.50 -14.13 1.80
N ASN A 172 -8.24 -14.43 1.46
CA ASN A 172 -7.18 -14.63 2.44
C ASN A 172 -6.73 -13.27 3.04
N PRO A 173 -6.82 -13.06 4.37
CA PRO A 173 -6.19 -11.93 5.06
C PRO A 173 -4.67 -12.09 5.25
N ASN A 174 -4.06 -13.16 4.73
CA ASN A 174 -2.65 -13.50 4.96
C ASN A 174 -1.64 -12.72 4.09
N ASP A 175 -2.05 -12.04 3.01
CA ASP A 175 -1.10 -11.40 2.09
C ASP A 175 -0.38 -10.16 2.69
N ALA A 176 -0.96 -9.50 3.70
CA ALA A 176 -0.34 -8.31 4.31
C ALA A 176 0.83 -8.64 5.25
N ALA A 177 0.90 -9.87 5.77
CA ALA A 177 2.00 -10.34 6.60
C ALA A 177 3.27 -10.59 5.77
N ASP A 178 3.09 -11.01 4.51
CA ASP A 178 4.17 -11.25 3.54
C ASP A 178 4.84 -9.95 3.05
N LEU A 179 4.24 -8.79 3.35
CA LEU A 179 4.72 -7.44 3.00
C LEU A 179 5.53 -6.76 4.11
N VAL A 180 5.77 -7.44 5.24
CA VAL A 180 6.64 -6.91 6.29
C VAL A 180 8.06 -6.80 5.74
N PRO A 181 8.74 -5.64 5.90
CA PRO A 181 10.13 -5.51 5.49
C PRO A 181 11.00 -6.60 6.11
N LYS A 182 11.91 -7.15 5.31
CA LYS A 182 12.85 -8.18 5.77
C LYS A 182 13.94 -7.56 6.64
N LEU A 183 13.61 -7.32 7.90
CA LEU A 183 14.53 -6.76 8.90
C LEU A 183 14.75 -7.75 10.05
N PRO A 184 15.93 -7.73 10.70
CA PRO A 184 16.19 -8.56 11.87
C PRO A 184 15.23 -8.22 13.01
N ALA A 185 14.81 -9.23 13.76
CA ALA A 185 14.04 -9.02 14.98
C ALA A 185 14.88 -8.33 16.07
N PHE A 186 14.27 -7.42 16.83
CA PHE A 186 14.91 -6.77 17.97
C PHE A 186 15.22 -7.77 19.08
N VAL A 187 16.44 -7.73 19.61
CA VAL A 187 16.96 -8.66 20.63
C VAL A 187 16.20 -8.52 21.95
N THR A 188 15.83 -7.29 22.29
CA THR A 188 15.11 -6.93 23.52
C THR A 188 13.61 -7.24 23.48
N GLY A 189 13.06 -7.56 22.30
CA GLY A 189 11.63 -7.82 22.13
C GLY A 189 10.75 -6.58 22.18
N ILE A 190 11.24 -5.44 21.67
CA ILE A 190 10.47 -4.20 21.50
C ILE A 190 9.16 -4.47 20.75
N THR A 191 8.06 -3.94 21.28
CA THR A 191 6.73 -4.07 20.67
C THR A 191 6.44 -2.92 19.68
N ASP A 192 5.43 -3.09 18.85
CA ASP A 192 4.96 -2.03 17.95
C ASP A 192 4.43 -0.79 18.71
N ASP A 193 3.83 -0.99 19.89
CA ASP A 193 3.45 0.09 20.81
C ASP A 193 4.67 0.87 21.32
N ASP A 194 5.75 0.16 21.66
CA ASP A 194 6.99 0.77 22.12
C ASP A 194 7.64 1.62 21.02
N LEU A 195 7.65 1.13 19.78
CA LEU A 195 8.12 1.90 18.62
C LEU A 195 7.24 3.13 18.39
N ARG A 196 5.92 3.00 18.43
CA ARG A 196 4.98 4.11 18.21
C ARG A 196 5.15 5.20 19.26
N GLU A 197 5.21 4.83 20.53
CA GLU A 197 5.42 5.77 21.63
C GLU A 197 6.78 6.46 21.55
N THR A 198 7.85 5.73 21.20
CA THR A 198 9.20 6.31 21.04
C THR A 198 9.29 7.21 19.81
N ALA A 199 8.65 6.84 18.70
CA ALA A 199 8.57 7.66 17.50
C ALA A 199 7.94 9.02 17.80
N TYR A 200 6.86 9.05 18.59
CA TYR A 200 6.25 10.30 19.04
C TYR A 200 7.17 11.11 19.96
N GLU A 201 7.93 10.47 20.85
CA GLU A 201 8.95 11.13 21.68
C GLU A 201 10.05 11.79 20.81
N VAL A 202 10.48 11.12 19.73
CA VAL A 202 11.43 11.67 18.75
C VAL A 202 10.84 12.86 18.01
N LEU A 203 9.59 12.75 17.55
CA LEU A 203 8.88 13.84 16.88
C LEU A 203 8.77 15.08 17.77
N LEU A 204 8.35 14.91 19.03
CA LEU A 204 8.24 16.02 19.98
C LEU A 204 9.58 16.70 20.26
N ALA A 205 10.65 15.91 20.40
CA ALA A 205 11.99 16.44 20.53
C ALA A 205 12.39 17.25 19.28
N CYS A 206 12.12 16.75 18.07
CA CYS A 206 12.50 17.46 16.85
C CYS A 206 11.67 18.72 16.61
N ALA A 207 10.40 18.73 17.03
CA ALA A 207 9.51 19.89 16.96
C ALA A 207 9.78 20.96 18.03
N GLY A 208 10.75 20.77 18.93
CA GLY A 208 10.98 21.70 20.05
C GLY A 208 11.33 23.13 19.62
N ALA A 209 12.17 23.28 18.59
CA ALA A 209 12.65 24.58 18.10
C ALA A 209 11.51 25.47 17.55
N THR A 210 10.45 24.84 17.03
CA THR A 210 9.25 25.49 16.49
C THR A 210 8.15 25.67 17.53
N GLY A 211 8.43 25.43 18.82
CA GLY A 211 7.46 25.55 19.91
C GLY A 211 6.68 24.26 20.20
N GLY A 212 7.04 23.14 19.58
CA GLY A 212 6.40 21.83 19.78
C GLY A 212 6.55 21.23 21.17
N LEU A 213 7.37 21.81 22.05
CA LEU A 213 7.46 21.43 23.48
C LEU A 213 6.61 22.30 24.40
N ILE A 214 5.98 23.35 23.89
CA ILE A 214 5.09 24.20 24.68
C ILE A 214 3.91 23.32 25.11
N VAL A 215 3.70 23.22 26.43
CA VAL A 215 2.58 22.46 26.99
C VAL A 215 1.31 23.27 26.73
N PRO A 216 0.29 22.70 26.05
CA PRO A 216 -0.99 23.37 25.88
C PRO A 216 -1.49 23.85 27.23
N SER A 217 -1.82 25.14 27.34
CA SER A 217 -2.38 25.65 28.57
C SER A 217 -3.68 24.88 28.81
N LYS A 218 -3.78 24.22 29.99
CA LYS A 218 -5.06 23.61 30.38
C LYS A 218 -6.10 24.69 30.20
N GLU A 219 -7.05 24.50 29.28
CA GLU A 219 -8.28 25.28 29.25
C GLU A 219 -8.69 25.43 30.70
N LYS A 220 -8.70 26.68 31.19
CA LYS A 220 -9.10 26.96 32.57
C LYS A 220 -10.40 26.22 32.78
N LYS A 221 -10.35 25.16 33.59
CA LYS A 221 -11.51 24.38 34.02
C LYS A 221 -12.59 25.39 34.35
N LYS A 222 -13.55 25.54 33.43
CA LYS A 222 -14.72 26.36 33.66
C LYS A 222 -15.37 25.73 34.88
N ASP A 223 -15.40 26.50 35.95
CA ASP A 223 -15.75 26.01 37.28
C ASP A 223 -17.02 25.17 37.25
N LYS A 224 -16.96 24.08 38.03
CA LYS A 224 -18.07 23.20 38.36
C LYS A 224 -19.31 24.01 38.79
N LYS A 225 -20.27 24.16 37.88
CA LYS A 225 -21.71 24.35 38.14
C LYS A 225 -22.40 24.03 36.81
N SER A 226 -23.21 22.99 36.64
CA SER A 226 -24.17 22.40 37.54
C SER A 226 -24.55 21.00 37.05
N ARG A 227 -24.70 20.06 37.99
CA ARG A 227 -25.54 18.88 37.80
C ARG A 227 -26.98 19.36 37.79
N LEU A 228 -27.73 19.16 36.69
CA LEU A 228 -29.17 18.96 36.77
C LEU A 228 -29.71 18.21 35.53
N MET A 229 -30.07 16.95 35.81
CA MET A 229 -31.19 16.19 35.23
C MET A 229 -31.13 15.74 33.75
N ARG A 230 -30.74 14.47 33.65
CA ARG A 230 -31.15 13.45 32.68
C ARG A 230 -32.67 13.49 32.39
N LYS A 231 -33.06 13.57 31.11
CA LYS A 231 -34.28 12.96 30.49
C LYS A 231 -34.12 13.05 28.95
N LEU A 232 -33.71 11.96 28.31
CA LEU A 232 -34.55 11.06 27.50
C LEU A 232 -35.21 11.77 26.29
N GLY A 233 -34.58 11.61 25.13
CA GLY A 233 -35.12 11.98 23.82
C GLY A 233 -34.30 11.32 22.72
N ARG A 234 -34.73 10.14 22.27
CA ARG A 234 -34.17 9.41 21.14
C ARG A 234 -34.70 10.08 19.86
N SER A 235 -33.86 10.75 19.10
CA SER A 235 -34.17 11.13 17.71
C SER A 235 -32.96 10.93 16.81
N LYS A 236 -33.25 10.29 15.69
CA LYS A 236 -32.39 9.96 14.55
C LYS A 236 -32.15 11.23 13.71
N THR A 237 -31.09 11.20 12.89
CA THR A 237 -30.69 12.10 11.78
C THR A 237 -30.15 13.49 12.14
N ASP A 238 -28.83 13.62 12.30
CA ASP A 238 -27.91 14.13 11.27
C ASP A 238 -26.47 14.04 11.80
N ASN A 239 -25.57 13.44 11.01
CA ASN A 239 -24.14 13.35 11.33
C ASN A 239 -23.50 14.75 11.22
N VAL A 240 -23.57 15.52 12.30
CA VAL A 240 -22.65 16.63 12.50
C VAL A 240 -21.52 16.11 13.37
N MET A 241 -20.41 15.83 12.68
CA MET A 241 -19.09 15.59 13.24
C MET A 241 -18.84 16.58 14.39
N THR A 242 -18.73 16.08 15.61
CA THR A 242 -18.20 16.86 16.73
C THR A 242 -16.72 17.12 16.46
N HIS A 243 -16.42 18.11 15.62
CA HIS A 243 -15.09 18.70 15.57
C HIS A 243 -14.81 19.30 16.95
N SER A 244 -13.92 18.67 17.71
CA SER A 244 -13.08 19.42 18.65
C SER A 244 -12.47 20.56 17.86
N GLN A 245 -12.62 21.79 18.34
CA GLN A 245 -11.99 22.96 17.76
C GLN A 245 -10.47 22.75 17.77
N THR A 246 -9.90 22.30 16.66
CA THR A 246 -8.46 22.08 16.51
C THR A 246 -7.79 23.44 16.59
N ALA A 247 -6.88 23.63 17.55
CA ALA A 247 -6.09 24.86 17.61
C ALA A 247 -5.34 25.05 16.28
N PRO A 248 -5.38 26.23 15.63
CA PRO A 248 -4.70 26.41 14.35
C PRO A 248 -3.16 26.34 14.50
N GLY A 249 -2.46 25.77 13.51
CA GLY A 249 -1.00 25.74 13.45
C GLY A 249 -0.35 24.47 14.04
N LEU A 250 0.95 24.56 14.37
CA LEU A 250 1.76 23.41 14.83
C LEU A 250 1.18 22.72 16.08
N VAL A 251 0.57 23.47 17.00
CA VAL A 251 -0.03 22.91 18.21
C VAL A 251 -1.20 21.99 17.86
N GLY A 252 -2.07 22.40 16.92
CA GLY A 252 -3.15 21.56 16.43
C GLY A 252 -2.65 20.34 15.67
N LEU A 253 -1.62 20.52 14.84
CA LEU A 253 -1.01 19.42 14.08
C LEU A 253 -0.43 18.35 15.01
N LEU A 254 0.31 18.76 16.06
CA LEU A 254 0.86 17.83 17.06
C LEU A 254 -0.24 17.14 17.88
N GLU A 255 -1.39 17.78 18.08
CA GLU A 255 -2.55 17.19 18.74
C GLU A 255 -3.27 16.20 17.81
N THR A 256 -3.39 16.49 16.52
CA THR A 256 -3.84 15.54 15.49
C THR A 256 -2.92 14.32 15.47
N MET A 257 -1.61 14.51 15.37
CA MET A 257 -0.65 13.40 15.38
C MET A 257 -0.68 12.61 16.69
N ARG A 258 -0.85 13.27 17.84
CA ARG A 258 -1.05 12.61 19.13
C ARG A 258 -2.25 11.65 19.07
N ALA A 259 -3.36 12.10 18.51
CA ALA A 259 -4.57 11.30 18.36
C ALA A 259 -4.37 10.16 17.36
N GLN A 260 -3.80 10.43 16.17
CA GLN A 260 -3.52 9.41 15.14
C GLN A 260 -2.55 8.34 15.63
N MET A 261 -1.57 8.70 16.45
CA MET A 261 -0.61 7.77 17.05
C MET A 261 -1.08 7.17 18.39
N GLU A 262 -2.35 7.37 18.77
CA GLU A 262 -2.95 6.81 19.99
C GLU A 262 -2.20 7.16 21.29
N ILE A 263 -1.53 8.32 21.33
CA ILE A 263 -0.75 8.74 22.48
C ILE A 263 -1.66 9.41 23.51
N SER A 264 -1.65 8.94 24.77
CA SER A 264 -2.47 9.57 25.81
C SER A 264 -2.02 11.01 26.13
N GLU A 265 -2.96 11.91 26.44
CA GLU A 265 -2.67 13.29 26.88
C GLU A 265 -1.72 13.31 28.10
N ALA A 266 -1.89 12.37 29.04
CA ALA A 266 -1.03 12.25 30.21
C ALA A 266 0.41 11.87 29.85
N MET A 267 0.61 11.08 28.80
CA MET A 267 1.94 10.77 28.27
C MET A 267 2.55 11.97 27.56
N ASP A 268 1.80 12.61 26.65
CA ASP A 268 2.26 13.79 25.91
C ASP A 268 2.77 14.89 26.85
N ILE A 269 1.97 15.26 27.86
CA ILE A 269 2.36 16.28 28.84
C ILE A 269 3.64 15.88 29.60
N ARG A 270 3.75 14.60 29.98
CA ARG A 270 4.92 14.07 30.70
C ARG A 270 6.16 14.12 29.82
N THR A 271 6.05 13.71 28.57
CA THR A 271 7.15 13.73 27.59
C THR A 271 7.61 15.15 27.33
N ARG A 272 6.70 16.09 27.04
CA ARG A 272 7.04 17.51 26.84
C ARG A 272 7.79 18.08 28.04
N ARG A 273 7.30 17.83 29.26
CA ARG A 273 7.95 18.27 30.50
C ARG A 273 9.32 17.62 30.71
N GLY A 274 9.43 16.31 30.46
CA GLY A 274 10.68 15.56 30.56
C GLY A 274 11.75 16.12 29.62
N LEU A 275 11.39 16.37 28.37
CA LEU A 275 12.29 16.96 27.37
C LEU A 275 12.70 18.40 27.73
N LEU A 276 11.76 19.24 28.17
CA LEU A 276 12.06 20.59 28.66
C LEU A 276 13.04 20.58 29.84
N ASN A 277 12.85 19.66 30.79
CA ASN A 277 13.75 19.48 31.93
C ASN A 277 15.15 18.98 31.47
N GLY A 278 15.22 18.09 30.48
CA GLY A 278 16.48 17.58 29.93
C GLY A 278 17.30 18.64 29.17
N LEU A 279 16.64 19.73 28.75
CA LEU A 279 17.24 20.91 28.13
C LEU A 279 17.63 22.00 29.14
N ALA A 280 17.23 21.87 30.41
CA ALA A 280 17.58 22.83 31.45
C ALA A 280 19.12 22.90 31.59
N GLY A 281 19.71 24.06 31.28
CA GLY A 281 21.16 24.27 31.29
C GLY A 281 21.89 23.94 29.99
N LYS A 282 21.20 23.47 28.94
CA LYS A 282 21.73 23.21 27.58
C LYS A 282 21.22 24.23 26.55
N VAL A 283 21.12 25.50 26.96
CA VAL A 283 20.59 26.58 26.10
C VAL A 283 21.46 26.73 24.84
N GLY A 284 20.83 26.70 23.67
CA GLY A 284 21.54 26.80 22.38
C GLY A 284 22.15 25.49 21.87
N LYS A 285 21.76 24.33 22.40
CA LYS A 285 22.02 23.03 21.77
C LYS A 285 20.80 22.58 20.96
N ARG A 286 21.04 22.03 19.77
CA ARG A 286 19.98 21.40 18.96
C ARG A 286 19.46 20.14 19.63
N MET A 287 18.22 19.78 19.32
CA MET A 287 17.62 18.54 19.87
C MET A 287 18.19 17.26 19.25
N ASP A 288 18.85 17.36 18.10
CA ASP A 288 19.59 16.26 17.46
C ASP A 288 20.89 15.86 18.17
N THR A 289 21.28 16.59 19.22
CA THR A 289 22.40 16.23 20.09
C THR A 289 21.92 15.50 21.36
N LEU A 290 20.62 15.19 21.47
CA LEU A 290 20.07 14.55 22.66
C LEU A 290 19.91 13.05 22.49
N LEU A 291 20.36 12.33 23.51
CA LEU A 291 20.02 10.94 23.72
C LEU A 291 18.62 10.86 24.36
N ILE A 292 17.58 10.99 23.53
CA ILE A 292 16.19 11.19 23.97
C ILE A 292 15.77 10.19 25.06
N PRO A 293 15.97 8.86 24.91
CA PRO A 293 15.55 7.93 25.95
C PRO A 293 16.26 8.12 27.29
N LEU A 294 17.53 8.50 27.27
CA LEU A 294 18.28 8.80 28.48
C LEU A 294 17.81 10.09 29.15
N GLU A 295 17.54 11.14 28.37
CA GLU A 295 17.03 12.41 28.92
C GLU A 295 15.67 12.21 29.60
N LEU A 296 14.77 11.44 28.97
CA LEU A 296 13.49 11.07 29.56
C LEU A 296 13.67 10.26 30.85
N LEU A 297 14.57 9.26 30.87
CA LEU A 297 14.88 8.48 32.07
C LEU A 297 15.43 9.31 33.24
N CYS A 298 16.21 10.35 32.94
CA CYS A 298 16.79 11.24 33.95
C CYS A 298 15.79 12.29 34.48
N CYS A 299 14.86 12.74 33.64
CA CYS A 299 14.05 13.93 33.92
C CYS A 299 12.60 13.64 34.30
N ILE A 300 12.12 12.41 34.07
CA ILE A 300 10.78 11.98 34.45
C ILE A 300 10.85 11.16 35.73
N SER A 301 10.09 11.59 36.74
CA SER A 301 10.03 10.92 38.04
C SER A 301 8.91 9.89 38.12
N ARG A 302 9.08 8.89 39.00
CA ARG A 302 8.07 7.84 39.24
C ARG A 302 6.72 8.39 39.73
N THR A 303 6.72 9.54 40.40
CA THR A 303 5.51 10.19 40.94
C THR A 303 4.62 10.80 39.85
N GLU A 304 5.12 10.93 38.62
CA GLU A 304 4.38 11.44 37.47
C GLU A 304 3.51 10.37 36.78
N PHE A 305 3.52 9.13 37.30
CA PHE A 305 2.73 8.01 36.78
C PHE A 305 1.56 7.69 37.70
N SER A 306 0.44 7.29 37.08
CA SER A 306 -0.76 6.88 37.80
C SER A 306 -0.59 5.58 38.58
N ASP A 307 0.23 4.65 38.07
CA ASP A 307 0.50 3.37 38.72
C ASP A 307 1.97 2.92 38.53
N LYS A 308 2.41 2.00 39.39
CA LYS A 308 3.77 1.43 39.33
C LYS A 308 3.99 0.65 38.03
N LYS A 309 2.94 0.03 37.48
CA LYS A 309 3.04 -0.81 36.27
C LYS A 309 3.30 0.00 35.01
N ALA A 310 2.62 1.14 34.81
CA ALA A 310 2.88 2.02 33.67
C ALA A 310 4.30 2.60 33.73
N TYR A 311 4.76 2.97 34.93
CA TYR A 311 6.14 3.43 35.11
C TYR A 311 7.16 2.35 34.74
N ILE A 312 7.01 1.10 35.22
CA ILE A 312 7.93 0.01 34.87
C ILE A 312 7.91 -0.27 33.37
N ARG A 313 6.73 -0.29 32.73
CA ARG A 313 6.62 -0.47 31.27
C ARG A 313 7.34 0.63 30.50
N TRP A 314 7.07 1.89 30.84
CA TRP A 314 7.73 3.04 30.25
C TRP A 314 9.25 2.98 30.44
N GLN A 315 9.72 2.73 31.66
CA GLN A 315 11.14 2.64 31.94
C GLN A 315 11.81 1.53 31.13
N LYS A 316 11.19 0.35 31.09
CA LYS A 316 11.69 -0.80 30.33
C LYS A 316 11.82 -0.47 28.85
N ARG A 317 10.83 0.21 28.26
CA ARG A 317 10.92 0.73 26.89
C ARG A 317 12.15 1.60 26.70
N GLN A 318 12.35 2.61 27.56
CA GLN A 318 13.48 3.53 27.42
C GLN A 318 14.83 2.80 27.50
N LEU A 319 14.96 1.80 28.38
CA LEU A 319 16.16 0.96 28.48
C LEU A 319 16.37 0.11 27.22
N PHE A 320 15.30 -0.49 26.68
CA PHE A 320 15.35 -1.28 25.45
C PHE A 320 15.72 -0.44 24.23
N MET A 321 15.20 0.78 24.13
CA MET A 321 15.58 1.71 23.06
C MET A 321 17.08 2.08 23.13
N LEU A 322 17.62 2.26 24.33
CA LEU A 322 19.06 2.48 24.51
C LEU A 322 19.88 1.24 24.12
N GLU A 323 19.42 0.04 24.47
CA GLU A 323 20.10 -1.20 24.12
C GLU A 323 20.08 -1.45 22.61
N GLU A 324 18.93 -1.35 21.96
CA GLU A 324 18.83 -1.56 20.51
C GLU A 324 19.61 -0.51 19.73
N GLY A 325 19.47 0.77 20.07
CA GLY A 325 20.09 1.86 19.33
C GLY A 325 21.61 1.93 19.50
N LEU A 326 22.10 1.83 20.75
CA LEU A 326 23.53 2.01 21.03
C LEU A 326 24.34 0.72 20.85
N ILE A 327 23.69 -0.44 20.99
CA ILE A 327 24.36 -1.74 20.96
C ILE A 327 23.94 -2.55 19.72
N ASN A 328 22.71 -3.05 19.65
CA ASN A 328 22.39 -4.11 18.68
C ASN A 328 22.38 -3.61 17.22
N HIS A 329 21.97 -2.37 17.00
CA HIS A 329 21.85 -1.76 15.68
C HIS A 329 22.72 -0.51 15.52
N ALA A 330 23.87 -0.43 16.19
CA ALA A 330 24.74 0.73 16.08
C ALA A 330 25.30 0.92 14.65
N ILE A 331 25.17 2.13 14.08
CA ILE A 331 25.74 2.49 12.77
C ILE A 331 27.27 2.39 12.74
N VAL A 332 27.94 2.72 13.86
CA VAL A 332 29.40 2.62 14.01
C VAL A 332 29.76 1.41 14.88
N GLY A 333 30.54 0.48 14.32
CA GLY A 333 31.06 -0.68 15.05
C GLY A 333 31.85 -0.31 16.31
N PHE A 334 31.93 -1.24 17.27
CA PHE A 334 32.39 -0.93 18.62
C PHE A 334 33.89 -0.66 18.78
N GLY A 335 34.75 -1.08 17.84
CA GLY A 335 36.21 -0.89 17.95
C GLY A 335 36.75 -1.21 19.36
N GLU A 336 37.49 -0.26 19.95
CA GLU A 336 38.02 -0.34 21.33
C GLU A 336 36.96 -0.10 22.44
N SER A 337 35.76 0.36 22.08
CA SER A 337 34.64 0.64 23.00
C SER A 337 33.80 -0.59 23.36
N GLY A 338 34.21 -1.80 22.95
CA GLY A 338 33.50 -3.04 23.29
C GLY A 338 33.34 -3.28 24.81
N ARG A 339 34.27 -2.77 25.64
CA ARG A 339 34.12 -2.78 27.10
C ARG A 339 32.96 -1.92 27.60
N LYS A 340 32.76 -0.74 26.99
CA LYS A 340 31.65 0.18 27.32
C LYS A 340 30.29 -0.41 26.93
N ALA A 341 30.21 -1.19 25.85
CA ALA A 341 28.97 -1.87 25.47
C ALA A 341 28.54 -2.93 26.51
N ASN A 342 29.48 -3.69 27.06
CA ASN A 342 29.17 -4.64 28.14
C ASN A 342 28.82 -3.93 29.45
N GLU A 343 29.52 -2.84 29.77
CA GLU A 343 29.21 -1.99 30.91
C GLU A 343 27.79 -1.39 30.81
N LEU A 344 27.40 -0.94 29.61
CA LEU A 344 26.05 -0.47 29.33
C LEU A 344 24.99 -1.54 29.66
N ARG A 345 25.14 -2.77 29.15
CA ARG A 345 24.21 -3.88 29.44
C ARG A 345 24.08 -4.15 30.94
N ILE A 346 25.19 -4.14 31.67
CA ILE A 346 25.20 -4.32 33.14
C ILE A 346 24.43 -3.20 33.83
N LEU A 347 24.61 -1.94 33.40
CA LEU A 347 23.91 -0.79 33.96
C LEU A 347 22.40 -0.83 33.66
N LEU A 348 22.01 -1.22 32.45
CA LEU A 348 20.59 -1.39 32.08
C LEU A 348 19.90 -2.44 32.97
N ALA A 349 20.52 -3.62 33.15
CA ALA A 349 20.01 -4.67 34.03
C ALA A 349 19.91 -4.20 35.50
N LYS A 350 20.93 -3.50 36.02
CA LYS A 350 20.91 -2.95 37.39
C LYS A 350 19.75 -1.96 37.60
N ILE A 351 19.47 -1.13 36.59
CA ILE A 351 18.38 -0.14 36.65
C ILE A 351 17.01 -0.85 36.64
N GLU A 352 16.85 -1.91 35.84
CA GLU A 352 15.64 -2.74 35.85
C GLU A 352 15.44 -3.46 37.21
N GLU A 353 16.49 -4.06 37.75
CA GLU A 353 16.46 -4.76 39.06
C GLU A 353 16.20 -3.82 40.24
N SER A 354 16.63 -2.55 40.15
CA SER A 354 16.47 -1.57 41.24
C SER A 354 15.00 -1.30 41.60
N GLU A 355 14.07 -1.51 40.67
CA GLU A 355 12.64 -1.26 40.88
C GLU A 355 11.94 -2.30 41.78
N PHE A 356 12.61 -3.42 42.06
CA PHE A 356 12.14 -4.47 42.95
C PHE A 356 12.69 -4.34 44.38
N ARG A 357 13.51 -3.31 44.66
CA ARG A 357 14.11 -3.05 45.98
C ARG A 357 13.30 -2.07 46.86
N PRO A 358 13.48 -2.06 48.20
CA PRO A 358 12.81 -1.13 49.12
C PRO A 358 13.20 0.35 48.90
N SER A 359 12.27 1.27 49.22
CA SER A 359 12.20 2.61 48.59
C SER A 359 13.26 3.65 48.95
N SER A 360 13.87 3.67 50.15
CA SER A 360 14.80 4.76 50.52
C SER A 360 16.22 4.59 49.97
N GLU A 361 16.71 3.35 49.87
CA GLU A 361 18.03 3.04 49.29
C GLU A 361 17.96 2.91 47.76
N ALA A 362 16.80 2.50 47.22
CA ALA A 362 16.58 2.32 45.79
C ALA A 362 16.65 3.63 44.99
N GLU A 363 16.14 4.76 45.51
CA GLU A 363 16.15 6.04 44.78
C GLU A 363 17.57 6.63 44.63
N VAL A 364 18.38 6.55 45.70
CA VAL A 364 19.77 7.01 45.67
C VAL A 364 20.61 6.15 44.72
N GLN A 365 20.44 4.82 44.82
CA GLN A 365 21.12 3.88 43.94
C GLN A 365 20.69 4.05 42.48
N ARG A 366 19.40 4.31 42.22
CA ARG A 366 18.89 4.61 40.88
C ARG A 366 19.51 5.88 40.31
N ALA A 367 19.59 6.96 41.08
CA ALA A 367 20.19 8.21 40.65
C ALA A 367 21.69 8.05 40.31
N GLU A 368 22.41 7.24 41.10
CA GLU A 368 23.80 6.87 40.80
C GLU A 368 23.91 6.03 39.53
N CYS A 369 23.06 5.00 39.37
CA CYS A 369 23.04 4.18 38.16
C CYS A 369 22.71 4.99 36.91
N LEU A 370 21.78 5.95 36.98
CA LEU A 370 21.46 6.85 35.86
C LEU A 370 22.63 7.79 35.53
N ARG A 371 23.40 8.22 36.53
CA ARG A 371 24.62 9.01 36.31
C ARG A 371 25.69 8.20 35.58
N SER A 372 25.95 6.97 36.04
CA SER A 372 26.89 6.05 35.36
C SER A 372 26.39 5.67 33.97
N LEU A 373 25.08 5.46 33.80
CA LEU A 373 24.49 5.20 32.49
C LEU A 373 24.77 6.34 31.51
N ARG A 374 24.63 7.59 31.95
CA ARG A 374 24.96 8.78 31.15
C ARG A 374 26.42 8.84 30.75
N GLU A 375 27.35 8.54 31.67
CA GLU A 375 28.79 8.52 31.40
C GLU A 375 29.20 7.48 30.36
N VAL A 376 28.49 6.34 30.30
CA VAL A 376 28.76 5.26 29.35
C VAL A 376 28.04 5.48 28.01
N ALA A 377 26.78 5.94 28.05
CA ALA A 377 25.93 6.05 26.87
C ALA A 377 26.30 7.22 25.96
N ILE A 378 26.69 8.38 26.50
CA ILE A 378 27.07 9.55 25.69
C ILE A 378 28.23 9.23 24.74
N PRO A 379 29.38 8.66 25.20
CA PRO A 379 30.47 8.30 24.29
C PRO A 379 30.11 7.22 23.26
N LEU A 380 29.08 6.40 23.53
CA LEU A 380 28.57 5.42 22.56
C LEU A 380 27.66 6.08 21.52
N ALA A 381 26.92 7.13 21.90
CA ALA A 381 26.05 7.87 21.01
C ALA A 381 26.84 8.87 20.14
N GLU A 382 27.85 9.55 20.67
CA GLU A 382 28.66 10.56 19.97
C GLU A 382 29.89 9.94 19.25
N ARG A 383 29.78 8.67 18.81
CA ARG A 383 30.87 8.00 18.09
C ARG A 383 31.09 8.70 16.74
N PRO A 384 32.34 9.00 16.34
CA PRO A 384 32.60 9.62 15.04
C PRO A 384 32.09 8.73 13.90
N ALA A 385 31.04 9.18 13.20
CA ALA A 385 30.57 8.56 11.97
C ALA A 385 31.40 9.07 10.77
N ARG A 386 31.49 8.30 9.68
CA ARG A 386 32.22 8.72 8.47
C ARG A 386 31.61 10.01 7.90
N GLY A 387 32.27 11.15 8.12
CA GLY A 387 31.85 12.46 7.62
C GLY A 387 31.58 13.49 8.72
N ASP A 388 31.35 13.07 9.96
CA ASP A 388 31.29 13.98 11.11
C ASP A 388 32.68 14.06 11.78
N LEU A 389 33.36 15.18 11.58
CA LEU A 389 34.67 15.47 12.16
C LEU A 389 34.57 16.10 13.56
N THR A 390 33.36 16.44 14.02
CA THR A 390 33.13 17.26 15.22
C THR A 390 32.72 16.46 16.45
N GLY A 391 32.05 15.31 16.27
CA GLY A 391 31.55 14.49 17.39
C GLY A 391 30.43 15.17 18.18
N GLU A 392 29.73 16.14 17.56
CA GLU A 392 28.65 16.90 18.19
C GLU A 392 27.25 16.30 17.92
N VAL A 393 27.14 15.30 17.04
CA VAL A 393 25.88 14.65 16.67
C VAL A 393 25.65 13.37 17.48
N CYS A 394 24.42 13.17 17.96
CA CYS A 394 24.05 12.02 18.80
C CYS A 394 23.49 10.87 17.93
N HIS A 395 24.32 9.87 17.64
CA HIS A 395 24.02 8.76 16.72
C HIS A 395 23.31 7.56 17.39
N TRP A 396 22.38 7.81 18.31
CA TRP A 396 21.74 6.72 19.06
C TRP A 396 20.63 6.00 18.29
N ALA A 397 20.00 6.69 17.33
CA ALA A 397 18.96 6.17 16.45
C ALA A 397 19.36 6.29 14.97
N ASP A 398 20.66 6.15 14.68
CA ASP A 398 21.21 6.20 13.31
C ASP A 398 21.34 4.81 12.69
N GLY A 399 21.07 3.77 13.48
CA GLY A 399 21.04 2.39 13.05
C GLY A 399 19.89 2.08 12.11
N TYR A 400 20.23 1.60 10.89
CA TYR A 400 19.29 1.30 9.80
C TYR A 400 18.02 0.50 10.20
N HIS A 401 18.12 -0.44 11.13
CA HIS A 401 16.95 -1.28 11.45
C HIS A 401 16.00 -0.58 12.42
N LEU A 402 16.53 0.07 13.45
CA LEU A 402 15.71 0.76 14.46
C LEU A 402 15.10 2.04 13.88
N ASN A 403 15.86 2.81 13.11
CA ASN A 403 15.44 4.11 12.61
C ASN A 403 14.31 4.02 11.58
N VAL A 404 14.38 3.07 10.64
CA VAL A 404 13.32 2.83 9.65
C VAL A 404 12.06 2.33 10.32
N ARG A 405 12.17 1.48 11.35
CA ARG A 405 11.00 1.03 12.14
C ARG A 405 10.36 2.15 12.95
N LEU A 406 11.14 3.08 13.51
CA LEU A 406 10.60 4.28 14.15
C LEU A 406 9.94 5.22 13.12
N TYR A 407 10.58 5.42 11.97
CA TYR A 407 10.06 6.29 10.91
C TYR A 407 8.78 5.72 10.27
N GLU A 408 8.68 4.41 10.12
CA GLU A 408 7.44 3.73 9.71
C GLU A 408 6.28 4.04 10.65
N LYS A 409 6.51 4.07 11.97
CA LYS A 409 5.47 4.47 12.93
C LYS A 409 5.06 5.92 12.80
N LEU A 410 5.96 6.82 12.39
CA LEU A 410 5.62 8.20 12.06
C LEU A 410 4.80 8.28 10.78
N LEU A 411 5.19 7.54 9.73
CA LEU A 411 4.46 7.52 8.46
C LEU A 411 3.05 6.96 8.61
N LEU A 412 2.82 5.99 9.50
CA LEU A 412 1.48 5.46 9.77
C LEU A 412 0.51 6.51 10.36
N SER A 413 1.01 7.63 10.89
CA SER A 413 0.16 8.70 11.43
C SER A 413 -0.59 9.51 10.36
N VAL A 414 -0.28 9.30 9.08
CA VAL A 414 -0.96 9.97 7.95
C VAL A 414 -2.31 9.35 7.59
N PHE A 415 -2.62 8.16 8.12
CA PHE A 415 -3.90 7.49 7.89
C PHE A 415 -4.91 7.89 8.98
N ASP A 416 -6.19 7.95 8.61
CA ASP A 416 -7.26 8.23 9.56
C ASP A 416 -7.49 7.04 10.50
N ILE A 417 -7.38 7.27 11.80
CA ILE A 417 -7.60 6.26 12.85
C ILE A 417 -8.99 5.58 12.81
N LEU A 418 -10.01 6.21 12.23
CA LEU A 418 -11.35 5.66 12.09
C LEU A 418 -11.57 4.97 10.74
N ASP A 419 -10.77 5.32 9.74
CA ASP A 419 -10.84 4.81 8.38
C ASP A 419 -9.43 4.67 7.80
N GLU A 420 -8.74 3.58 8.15
CA GLU A 420 -7.33 3.38 7.82
C GLU A 420 -7.03 3.35 6.31
N GLY A 421 -8.06 3.32 5.46
CA GLY A 421 -7.96 3.40 4.00
C GLY A 421 -7.85 4.82 3.46
N LYS A 422 -8.06 5.84 4.30
CA LYS A 422 -8.01 7.25 3.93
C LYS A 422 -6.84 7.98 4.56
N LEU A 423 -6.27 8.89 3.79
CA LEU A 423 -5.30 9.86 4.28
C LEU A 423 -6.01 10.96 5.07
N THR A 424 -5.35 11.47 6.11
CA THR A 424 -5.80 12.63 6.88
C THR A 424 -5.83 13.89 6.01
N GLN A 425 -6.68 14.86 6.35
CA GLN A 425 -6.75 16.13 5.62
C GLN A 425 -5.43 16.91 5.69
N GLU A 426 -4.67 16.73 6.77
CA GLU A 426 -3.40 17.41 7.04
C GLU A 426 -2.16 16.60 6.58
N VAL A 427 -2.30 15.69 5.61
CA VAL A 427 -1.21 14.77 5.21
C VAL A 427 0.04 15.51 4.74
N GLU A 428 -0.09 16.59 3.96
CA GLU A 428 1.05 17.39 3.52
C GLU A 428 1.75 18.08 4.70
N GLU A 429 1.00 18.64 5.66
CA GLU A 429 1.55 19.27 6.84
C GLU A 429 2.23 18.26 7.77
N ILE A 430 1.65 17.05 7.93
CA ILE A 430 2.25 15.96 8.68
C ILE A 430 3.59 15.57 8.05
N LEU A 431 3.61 15.29 6.74
CA LEU A 431 4.83 14.90 6.03
C LEU A 431 5.92 15.97 6.10
N GLU A 432 5.56 17.25 6.04
CA GLU A 432 6.50 18.35 6.22
C GLU A 432 7.06 18.38 7.66
N LEU A 433 6.22 18.16 8.67
CA LEU A 433 6.66 18.08 10.06
C LEU A 433 7.59 16.87 10.30
N LEU A 434 7.35 15.73 9.65
CA LEU A 434 8.21 14.55 9.75
C LEU A 434 9.65 14.81 9.26
N LYS A 435 9.87 15.80 8.38
CA LYS A 435 11.24 16.18 7.97
C LYS A 435 12.10 16.65 9.13
N SER A 436 11.48 17.17 10.20
CA SER A 436 12.22 17.56 11.41
C SER A 436 12.93 16.36 12.07
N THR A 437 12.42 15.13 11.89
CA THR A 437 13.01 13.92 12.49
C THR A 437 14.11 13.30 11.63
N TRP A 438 14.27 13.73 10.38
CA TRP A 438 15.18 13.10 9.42
C TRP A 438 16.62 13.09 9.89
N ARG A 439 17.05 14.17 10.53
CA ARG A 439 18.42 14.27 11.03
C ARG A 439 18.71 13.32 12.19
N VAL A 440 17.75 13.14 13.10
CA VAL A 440 17.89 12.26 14.28
C VAL A 440 17.79 10.79 13.88
N LEU A 441 16.97 10.48 12.88
CA LEU A 441 16.76 9.13 12.38
C LEU A 441 17.66 8.77 11.19
N GLY A 442 18.52 9.67 10.71
CA GLY A 442 19.33 9.44 9.50
C GLY A 442 18.51 9.15 8.24
N ILE A 443 17.34 9.77 8.09
CA ILE A 443 16.45 9.59 6.92
C ILE A 443 16.82 10.58 5.83
N THR A 444 17.05 10.09 4.62
CA THR A 444 17.20 10.90 3.41
C THR A 444 15.89 10.91 2.62
N GLU A 445 15.77 11.79 1.62
CA GLU A 445 14.61 11.81 0.72
C GLU A 445 14.37 10.43 0.06
N THR A 446 15.43 9.77 -0.40
CA THR A 446 15.33 8.42 -0.97
C THR A 446 14.80 7.42 0.05
N ILE A 447 15.28 7.43 1.29
CA ILE A 447 14.78 6.55 2.37
C ILE A 447 13.30 6.85 2.64
N HIS A 448 12.92 8.13 2.70
CA HIS A 448 11.54 8.51 2.90
C HIS A 448 10.62 7.97 1.80
N TYR A 449 10.96 8.17 0.52
CA TYR A 449 10.12 7.69 -0.57
C TYR A 449 10.02 6.16 -0.61
N THR A 450 11.10 5.45 -0.28
CA THR A 450 11.08 3.99 -0.15
C THR A 450 10.18 3.53 1.01
N CYS A 451 10.37 4.06 2.22
CA CYS A 451 9.53 3.68 3.36
C CYS A 451 8.06 4.07 3.15
N TYR A 452 7.80 5.26 2.58
CA TYR A 452 6.44 5.75 2.40
C TYR A 452 5.69 4.98 1.33
N SER A 453 6.35 4.65 0.21
CA SER A 453 5.74 3.75 -0.80
C SER A 453 5.43 2.37 -0.24
N SER A 454 6.34 1.80 0.57
CA SER A 454 6.15 0.52 1.28
C SER A 454 4.94 0.57 2.22
N VAL A 455 4.83 1.62 3.04
CA VAL A 455 3.70 1.84 3.97
C VAL A 455 2.38 2.02 3.23
N LEU A 456 2.32 2.86 2.19
CA LEU A 456 1.13 3.08 1.38
C LEU A 456 0.67 1.79 0.68
N PHE A 457 1.61 1.04 0.12
CA PHE A 457 1.32 -0.21 -0.56
C PHE A 457 0.78 -1.25 0.42
N ARG A 458 1.41 -1.41 1.58
CA ARG A 458 0.92 -2.30 2.63
C ARG A 458 -0.48 -1.91 3.09
N GLN A 459 -0.72 -0.61 3.28
CA GLN A 459 -2.03 -0.12 3.70
C GLN A 459 -3.10 -0.36 2.64
N HIS A 460 -2.77 -0.22 1.36
CA HIS A 460 -3.65 -0.62 0.24
C HIS A 460 -4.04 -2.10 0.33
N ILE A 461 -3.10 -3.00 0.62
CA ILE A 461 -3.39 -4.44 0.71
C ILE A 461 -4.29 -4.78 1.90
N ILE A 462 -4.13 -4.07 3.02
CA ILE A 462 -4.97 -4.24 4.21
C ILE A 462 -6.40 -3.74 3.96
N THR A 463 -6.52 -2.54 3.38
CA THR A 463 -7.79 -1.81 3.27
C THR A 463 -8.55 -2.05 1.97
N ARG A 464 -7.84 -2.49 0.93
CA ARG A 464 -8.31 -2.61 -0.47
C ARG A 464 -8.73 -1.26 -1.10
N GLU A 465 -8.26 -0.14 -0.54
CA GLU A 465 -8.54 1.19 -1.09
C GLU A 465 -7.60 1.53 -2.25
N HIS A 466 -8.16 1.64 -3.46
CA HIS A 466 -7.42 1.87 -4.70
C HIS A 466 -6.65 3.19 -4.72
N GLY A 467 -7.17 4.22 -4.08
CA GLY A 467 -6.50 5.53 -4.02
C GLY A 467 -5.09 5.44 -3.45
N LEU A 468 -4.87 4.58 -2.44
CA LEU A 468 -3.56 4.39 -1.82
C LEU A 468 -2.52 3.79 -2.78
N LEU A 469 -2.95 2.97 -3.73
CA LEU A 469 -2.08 2.38 -4.75
C LEU A 469 -1.47 3.45 -5.66
N GLN A 470 -2.27 4.43 -6.07
CA GLN A 470 -1.82 5.56 -6.88
C GLN A 470 -0.80 6.42 -6.12
N HIS A 471 -1.06 6.70 -4.85
CA HIS A 471 -0.09 7.41 -4.00
C HIS A 471 1.22 6.62 -3.87
N ALA A 472 1.17 5.29 -3.71
CA ALA A 472 2.36 4.45 -3.67
C ALA A 472 3.18 4.55 -4.97
N ILE A 473 2.52 4.53 -6.13
CA ILE A 473 3.16 4.73 -7.45
C ILE A 473 3.85 6.09 -7.54
N GLU A 474 3.19 7.16 -7.07
CA GLU A 474 3.76 8.50 -7.08
C GLU A 474 5.04 8.59 -6.23
N GLN A 475 5.05 7.96 -5.05
CA GLN A 475 6.26 7.92 -4.21
C GLN A 475 7.35 7.04 -4.83
N LEU A 476 7.02 5.88 -5.39
CA LEU A 476 7.98 5.00 -6.07
C LEU A 476 8.69 5.71 -7.24
N LYS A 477 7.96 6.54 -8.00
CA LYS A 477 8.52 7.34 -9.11
C LYS A 477 9.51 8.41 -8.66
N LYS A 478 9.44 8.86 -7.40
CA LYS A 478 10.36 9.86 -6.82
C LYS A 478 11.67 9.25 -6.34
N ILE A 479 11.77 7.92 -6.24
CA ILE A 479 13.01 7.23 -5.84
C ILE A 479 14.02 7.36 -6.98
N PRO A 480 15.16 8.06 -6.78
CA PRO A 480 16.16 8.23 -7.82
C PRO A 480 16.87 6.90 -8.12
N LEU A 481 17.12 6.67 -9.40
CA LEU A 481 17.97 5.56 -9.85
C LEU A 481 19.40 5.75 -9.36
N LYS A 482 20.18 4.67 -9.25
CA LYS A 482 21.56 4.69 -8.73
C LYS A 482 22.41 5.72 -9.45
N GLU A 483 22.26 5.84 -10.77
CA GLU A 483 22.97 6.82 -11.62
C GLU A 483 22.61 8.28 -11.34
N GLN A 484 21.42 8.54 -10.81
CA GLN A 484 20.91 9.87 -10.49
C GLN A 484 21.29 10.33 -9.07
N ARG A 485 21.62 9.39 -8.18
CA ARG A 485 22.01 9.66 -6.79
C ARG A 485 23.38 10.35 -6.70
N GLY A 486 23.53 11.26 -5.75
CA GLY A 486 24.82 11.89 -5.44
C GLY A 486 25.83 10.91 -4.82
N PRO A 487 27.15 11.17 -4.86
CA PRO A 487 28.16 10.25 -4.35
C PRO A 487 28.03 9.97 -2.85
N GLN A 488 27.64 10.97 -2.05
CA GLN A 488 27.40 10.81 -0.61
C GLN A 488 26.19 9.93 -0.32
N GLU A 489 25.09 10.14 -1.04
CA GLU A 489 23.87 9.35 -0.91
C GLU A 489 24.09 7.88 -1.30
N ARG A 490 24.84 7.63 -2.38
CA ARG A 490 25.23 6.27 -2.79
C ARG A 490 26.03 5.56 -1.70
N LEU A 491 27.00 6.25 -1.09
CA LEU A 491 27.80 5.67 0.00
C LEU A 491 26.95 5.41 1.24
N HIS A 492 26.02 6.30 1.54
CA HIS A 492 25.09 6.13 2.66
C HIS A 492 24.19 4.91 2.45
N LEU A 493 23.48 4.81 1.32
CA LEU A 493 22.61 3.67 1.03
C LEU A 493 23.38 2.34 0.94
N LYS A 494 24.60 2.36 0.39
CA LYS A 494 25.51 1.19 0.38
C LYS A 494 25.99 0.77 1.77
N SER A 495 25.83 1.60 2.79
CA SER A 495 26.12 1.19 4.17
C SER A 495 24.92 0.54 4.87
N LEU A 496 23.72 0.66 4.30
CA LEU A 496 22.47 0.15 4.88
C LEU A 496 22.23 -1.28 4.40
N HIS A 497 22.69 -2.24 5.21
CA HIS A 497 22.47 -3.67 4.97
C HIS A 497 21.82 -4.34 6.17
N SER A 498 21.10 -5.41 5.90
CA SER A 498 20.52 -6.31 6.90
C SER A 498 20.94 -7.74 6.57
N LYS A 499 21.12 -8.56 7.61
CA LYS A 499 21.34 -10.00 7.45
C LYS A 499 20.11 -10.71 7.98
N VAL A 500 19.34 -11.30 7.08
CA VAL A 500 18.11 -12.06 7.38
C VAL A 500 18.24 -13.40 6.68
N ASP A 501 18.04 -14.49 7.42
CA ASP A 501 18.13 -15.87 6.91
C ASP A 501 19.46 -16.23 6.22
N GLY A 502 20.56 -15.59 6.62
CA GLY A 502 21.89 -15.80 6.03
C GLY A 502 22.17 -15.01 4.76
N GLU A 503 21.17 -14.32 4.20
CA GLU A 503 21.31 -13.42 3.06
C GLU A 503 21.58 -11.98 3.52
N GLU A 504 22.49 -11.28 2.84
CA GLU A 504 22.75 -9.87 3.07
C GLU A 504 21.93 -9.03 2.09
N LEU A 505 20.93 -8.33 2.60
CA LEU A 505 19.98 -7.52 1.83
C LEU A 505 20.31 -6.04 2.03
N SER A 506 20.38 -5.27 0.94
CA SER A 506 20.40 -3.80 1.03
C SER A 506 19.06 -3.24 1.53
N PHE A 507 19.04 -1.99 1.99
CA PHE A 507 17.81 -1.30 2.40
C PHE A 507 16.67 -1.42 1.37
N LEU A 508 16.98 -1.10 0.10
CA LEU A 508 15.99 -1.18 -0.98
C LEU A 508 15.51 -2.62 -1.16
N GLN A 509 16.40 -3.62 -1.06
CA GLN A 509 15.99 -5.02 -1.14
C GLN A 509 15.07 -5.44 0.01
N SER A 510 15.35 -5.03 1.25
CA SER A 510 14.51 -5.38 2.39
C SER A 510 13.12 -4.75 2.34
N GLU A 511 12.98 -3.53 1.82
CA GLU A 511 11.70 -2.82 1.71
C GLU A 511 10.91 -3.18 0.44
N LEU A 512 11.60 -3.31 -0.71
CA LEU A 512 10.94 -3.43 -2.02
C LEU A 512 10.79 -4.89 -2.50
N SER A 513 11.62 -5.83 -2.02
CA SER A 513 11.45 -7.25 -2.42
C SER A 513 10.12 -7.88 -1.97
N PRO A 514 9.53 -7.55 -0.80
CA PRO A 514 8.20 -8.05 -0.44
C PRO A 514 7.13 -7.56 -1.43
N ILE A 515 7.19 -6.28 -1.82
CA ILE A 515 6.30 -5.68 -2.82
C ILE A 515 6.47 -6.42 -4.15
N GLN A 516 7.70 -6.60 -4.62
CA GLN A 516 7.99 -7.31 -5.86
C GLN A 516 7.41 -8.73 -5.85
N LYS A 517 7.67 -9.51 -4.79
CA LYS A 517 7.17 -10.88 -4.66
C LYS A 517 5.64 -10.93 -4.70
N TRP A 518 4.99 -10.01 -4.02
CA TRP A 518 3.54 -9.91 -4.06
C TRP A 518 3.06 -9.60 -5.48
N THR A 519 3.65 -8.60 -6.16
CA THR A 519 3.26 -8.27 -7.53
C THR A 519 3.51 -9.42 -8.51
N ASP A 520 4.61 -10.16 -8.35
CA ASP A 520 4.96 -11.32 -9.18
C ASP A 520 3.92 -12.43 -9.01
N LYS A 521 3.48 -12.68 -7.77
CA LYS A 521 2.43 -13.66 -7.44
C LYS A 521 1.09 -13.28 -8.07
N GLN A 522 0.66 -12.02 -7.96
CA GLN A 522 -0.61 -11.57 -8.52
C GLN A 522 -0.59 -11.60 -10.05
N LEU A 523 0.45 -11.05 -10.66
CA LEU A 523 0.60 -10.99 -12.12
C LEU A 523 0.89 -12.37 -12.73
N GLY A 524 1.51 -13.28 -11.98
CA GLY A 524 1.71 -14.68 -12.39
C GLY A 524 0.40 -15.47 -12.56
N ASP A 525 -0.72 -15.00 -12.00
CA ASP A 525 -2.06 -15.52 -12.28
C ASP A 525 -3.06 -14.37 -12.40
N TYR A 526 -2.77 -13.39 -13.27
CA TYR A 526 -3.62 -12.19 -13.41
C TYR A 526 -5.05 -12.53 -13.85
N HIS A 527 -5.25 -13.64 -14.56
CA HIS A 527 -6.58 -14.10 -14.97
C HIS A 527 -7.46 -14.45 -13.77
N LEU A 528 -6.87 -14.86 -12.64
CA LEU A 528 -7.58 -15.12 -11.39
C LEU A 528 -7.80 -13.84 -10.59
N HIS A 529 -6.75 -13.02 -10.47
CA HIS A 529 -6.73 -11.90 -9.51
C HIS A 529 -7.38 -10.61 -10.03
N PHE A 530 -7.42 -10.41 -11.35
CA PHE A 530 -7.87 -9.14 -11.96
C PHE A 530 -9.03 -9.32 -12.95
N ASP A 531 -9.83 -10.37 -12.78
CA ASP A 531 -11.01 -10.61 -13.63
C ASP A 531 -12.02 -9.45 -13.55
N GLU A 532 -12.35 -9.03 -12.33
CA GLU A 532 -13.34 -7.98 -12.08
C GLU A 532 -12.72 -6.57 -12.02
N ASP A 533 -11.41 -6.47 -11.75
CA ASP A 533 -10.71 -5.23 -11.39
C ASP A 533 -9.52 -4.91 -12.32
N SER A 534 -9.76 -4.87 -13.63
CA SER A 534 -8.70 -4.67 -14.63
C SER A 534 -7.96 -3.33 -14.50
N ALA A 535 -8.58 -2.30 -13.92
CA ALA A 535 -7.94 -1.00 -13.71
C ALA A 535 -6.80 -1.08 -12.68
N ILE A 536 -6.95 -1.89 -11.63
CA ILE A 536 -5.90 -2.10 -10.62
C ILE A 536 -4.70 -2.80 -11.24
N MET A 537 -4.94 -3.72 -12.19
CA MET A 537 -3.87 -4.46 -12.84
C MET A 537 -2.85 -3.54 -13.51
N GLU A 538 -3.29 -2.45 -14.14
CA GLU A 538 -2.37 -1.48 -14.77
C GLU A 538 -1.44 -0.84 -13.73
N ASP A 539 -1.98 -0.44 -12.58
CA ASP A 539 -1.23 0.11 -11.46
C ASP A 539 -0.27 -0.94 -10.86
N VAL A 540 -0.71 -2.19 -10.71
CA VAL A 540 0.12 -3.30 -10.20
C VAL A 540 1.27 -3.63 -11.17
N VAL A 541 1.01 -3.65 -12.48
CA VAL A 541 2.08 -3.79 -13.50
C VAL A 541 3.08 -2.66 -13.38
N LEU A 542 2.61 -1.42 -13.21
CA LEU A 542 3.50 -0.26 -13.07
C LEU A 542 4.39 -0.37 -11.81
N ILE A 543 3.83 -0.78 -10.67
CA ILE A 543 4.59 -1.03 -9.43
C ILE A 543 5.61 -2.14 -9.65
N ALA A 544 5.21 -3.26 -10.24
CA ALA A 544 6.11 -4.39 -10.51
C ALA A 544 7.30 -3.96 -11.36
N MET A 545 7.09 -3.12 -12.38
CA MET A 545 8.17 -2.64 -13.24
C MET A 545 9.10 -1.64 -12.51
N ILE A 546 8.54 -0.68 -11.77
CA ILE A 546 9.36 0.31 -11.03
C ILE A 546 10.18 -0.38 -9.95
N THR A 547 9.55 -1.26 -9.18
CA THR A 547 10.16 -1.98 -8.05
C THR A 547 11.27 -2.90 -8.56
N ARG A 548 11.02 -3.68 -9.60
CA ARG A 548 12.03 -4.53 -10.24
C ARG A 548 13.22 -3.71 -10.73
N ARG A 549 12.98 -2.59 -11.41
CA ARG A 549 14.05 -1.71 -11.89
C ARG A 549 14.92 -1.19 -10.75
N LEU A 550 14.31 -0.75 -9.64
CA LEU A 550 15.04 -0.30 -8.45
C LEU A 550 15.86 -1.43 -7.80
N LEU A 551 15.36 -2.66 -7.82
CA LEU A 551 16.04 -3.84 -7.27
C LEU A 551 17.18 -4.34 -8.18
N MET A 552 17.02 -4.31 -9.50
CA MET A 552 18.05 -4.78 -10.45
C MET A 552 19.32 -3.92 -10.42
N GLU A 553 19.21 -2.61 -10.18
CA GLU A 553 20.37 -1.70 -10.08
C GLU A 553 21.24 -1.92 -8.82
N GLU A 554 20.66 -2.51 -7.77
CA GLU A 554 21.37 -2.87 -6.54
C GLU A 554 22.20 -4.16 -6.73
N SER A 555 21.79 -5.04 -7.66
CA SER A 555 22.56 -6.23 -8.03
C SER A 555 23.71 -5.87 -8.97
N GLU A 556 24.95 -6.05 -8.53
CA GLU A 556 26.17 -5.74 -9.31
C GLU A 556 26.32 -6.59 -10.60
N LEU A 557 25.39 -7.52 -10.86
CA LEU A 557 25.45 -8.52 -11.93
C LEU A 557 24.60 -8.22 -13.18
N ALA A 558 23.73 -7.21 -13.18
CA ALA A 558 22.76 -7.01 -14.26
C ALA A 558 23.14 -5.88 -15.24
N ILE A 559 23.97 -6.19 -16.24
CA ILE A 559 24.12 -5.37 -17.46
C ILE A 559 23.25 -5.98 -18.56
N GLN A 560 21.93 -5.88 -18.40
CA GLN A 560 20.99 -6.10 -19.51
C GLN A 560 20.28 -4.79 -19.82
N SER A 561 19.98 -4.55 -21.09
CA SER A 561 19.18 -3.39 -21.49
C SER A 561 17.83 -3.44 -20.79
N THR A 562 17.48 -2.36 -20.07
CA THR A 562 16.27 -2.23 -19.25
C THR A 562 14.98 -2.58 -19.99
N SER A 563 14.87 -2.25 -21.28
CA SER A 563 13.70 -2.57 -22.09
C SER A 563 13.57 -4.05 -22.49
N ALA A 564 14.66 -4.82 -22.45
CA ALA A 564 14.62 -6.27 -22.68
C ALA A 564 14.18 -6.99 -21.40
N ALA A 565 14.72 -6.60 -20.24
CA ALA A 565 14.35 -7.18 -18.95
C ALA A 565 12.87 -6.98 -18.60
N ASP A 566 12.29 -5.82 -18.93
CA ASP A 566 10.85 -5.56 -18.77
C ASP A 566 10.00 -6.48 -19.67
N ARG A 567 10.46 -6.71 -20.91
CA ARG A 567 9.75 -7.59 -21.85
C ARG A 567 9.77 -9.03 -21.40
N ASP A 568 10.93 -9.53 -20.99
CA ASP A 568 11.10 -10.89 -20.51
C ASP A 568 10.23 -11.16 -19.27
N GLN A 569 10.10 -10.16 -18.38
CA GLN A 569 9.24 -10.30 -17.21
C GLN A 569 7.75 -10.32 -17.55
N ILE A 570 7.30 -9.47 -18.47
CA ILE A 570 5.90 -9.49 -18.93
C ILE A 570 5.61 -10.82 -19.65
N GLU A 571 6.54 -11.33 -20.46
CA GLU A 571 6.41 -12.65 -21.09
C GLU A 571 6.33 -13.78 -20.06
N SER A 572 7.10 -13.71 -18.97
CA SER A 572 7.01 -14.66 -17.85
C SER A 572 5.63 -14.63 -17.17
N TYR A 573 5.07 -13.44 -16.89
CA TYR A 573 3.72 -13.31 -16.33
C TYR A 573 2.65 -13.86 -17.27
N ILE A 574 2.71 -13.51 -18.56
CA ILE A 574 1.79 -14.04 -19.57
C ILE A 574 1.88 -15.56 -19.61
N SER A 575 3.08 -16.11 -19.61
CA SER A 575 3.30 -17.56 -19.68
C SER A 575 2.72 -18.28 -18.47
N SER A 576 3.03 -17.80 -17.26
CA SER A 576 2.53 -18.37 -16.01
C SER A 576 1.00 -18.28 -15.92
N SER A 577 0.45 -17.08 -16.16
CA SER A 577 -0.99 -16.82 -16.03
C SER A 577 -1.79 -17.58 -17.09
N THR A 578 -1.29 -17.66 -18.32
CA THR A 578 -1.91 -18.43 -19.41
C THR A 578 -1.91 -19.93 -19.12
N LYS A 579 -0.82 -20.47 -18.56
CA LYS A 579 -0.74 -21.86 -18.12
C LYS A 579 -1.76 -22.14 -17.01
N ASN A 580 -1.81 -21.28 -15.99
CA ASN A 580 -2.71 -21.44 -14.84
C ASN A 580 -4.19 -21.39 -15.25
N VAL A 581 -4.59 -20.42 -16.09
CA VAL A 581 -5.99 -20.32 -16.56
C VAL A 581 -6.36 -21.47 -17.50
N PHE A 582 -5.43 -21.95 -18.34
CA PHE A 582 -5.67 -23.11 -19.18
C PHE A 582 -5.93 -24.36 -18.34
N MET A 583 -5.11 -24.62 -17.33
CA MET A 583 -5.29 -25.76 -16.41
C MET A 583 -6.62 -25.68 -15.66
N ARG A 584 -6.99 -24.49 -15.15
CA ARG A 584 -8.30 -24.28 -14.50
C ARG A 584 -9.46 -24.55 -15.46
N THR A 585 -9.36 -24.09 -16.71
CA THR A 585 -10.38 -24.30 -17.74
C THR A 585 -10.51 -25.77 -18.12
N LEU A 586 -9.38 -26.47 -18.29
CA LEU A 586 -9.34 -27.90 -18.58
C LEU A 586 -10.06 -28.70 -17.48
N HIS A 587 -9.74 -28.47 -16.22
CA HIS A 587 -10.41 -29.14 -15.10
C HIS A 587 -11.90 -28.80 -15.00
N ALA A 588 -12.30 -27.56 -15.31
CA ALA A 588 -13.70 -27.16 -15.33
C ALA A 588 -14.50 -27.91 -16.42
N VAL A 589 -13.89 -28.14 -17.59
CA VAL A 589 -14.50 -28.89 -18.70
C VAL A 589 -14.55 -30.39 -18.37
N GLU A 590 -13.48 -30.97 -17.83
CA GLU A 590 -13.45 -32.38 -17.40
C GLU A 590 -14.47 -32.71 -16.32
N GLY A 591 -14.78 -31.74 -15.44
CA GLY A 591 -15.80 -31.88 -14.39
C GLY A 591 -17.23 -31.57 -14.82
N SER A 592 -17.47 -31.20 -16.09
CA SER A 592 -18.80 -30.83 -16.58
C SER A 592 -19.59 -32.06 -17.07
N ASP A 593 -20.80 -32.25 -16.52
CA ASP A 593 -21.72 -33.35 -16.87
C ASP A 593 -22.53 -33.04 -18.16
N THR A 594 -21.93 -32.38 -19.14
CA THR A 594 -22.61 -32.06 -20.41
C THR A 594 -22.72 -33.31 -21.28
N MET A 595 -23.84 -34.01 -21.19
CA MET A 595 -24.11 -35.31 -21.85
C MET A 595 -24.02 -35.33 -23.40
N HIS A 596 -23.76 -34.22 -24.09
CA HIS A 596 -23.95 -34.13 -25.54
C HIS A 596 -22.79 -33.47 -26.32
N GLU A 597 -21.76 -32.93 -25.68
CA GLU A 597 -20.67 -32.23 -26.39
C GLU A 597 -19.30 -32.75 -25.94
N HIS A 598 -18.43 -33.04 -26.91
CA HIS A 598 -17.12 -33.62 -26.63
C HIS A 598 -16.24 -32.63 -25.83
N PRO A 599 -15.52 -33.06 -24.78
CA PRO A 599 -14.72 -32.17 -23.93
C PRO A 599 -13.72 -31.29 -24.70
N LEU A 600 -13.08 -31.81 -25.76
CA LEU A 600 -12.19 -31.02 -26.61
C LEU A 600 -12.91 -29.90 -27.38
N ALA A 601 -14.15 -30.12 -27.83
CA ALA A 601 -14.94 -29.08 -28.50
C ALA A 601 -15.33 -27.98 -27.52
N MET A 602 -15.77 -28.37 -26.31
CA MET A 602 -16.06 -27.45 -25.21
C MET A 602 -14.83 -26.63 -24.80
N LEU A 603 -13.68 -27.30 -24.66
CA LEU A 603 -12.41 -26.65 -24.32
C LEU A 603 -12.01 -25.63 -25.40
N ALA A 604 -12.19 -25.94 -26.68
CA ALA A 604 -11.88 -25.00 -27.76
C ALA A 604 -12.73 -23.72 -27.67
N GLU A 605 -14.03 -23.85 -27.39
CA GLU A 605 -14.93 -22.70 -27.23
C GLU A 605 -14.61 -21.88 -25.96
N GLU A 606 -14.26 -22.53 -24.85
CA GLU A 606 -13.82 -21.82 -23.64
C GLU A 606 -12.50 -21.07 -23.86
N ILE A 607 -11.53 -21.67 -24.55
CA ILE A 607 -10.27 -20.98 -24.91
C ILE A 607 -10.54 -19.79 -25.82
N LYS A 608 -11.50 -19.91 -26.75
CA LYS A 608 -11.90 -18.80 -27.62
C LYS A 608 -12.53 -17.66 -26.83
N LYS A 609 -13.36 -17.96 -25.82
CA LYS A 609 -13.90 -16.95 -24.89
C LYS A 609 -12.78 -16.30 -24.07
N LEU A 610 -11.85 -17.10 -23.56
CA LEU A 610 -10.67 -16.63 -22.83
C LEU A 610 -9.84 -15.66 -23.69
N LEU A 611 -9.54 -16.01 -24.94
CA LEU A 611 -8.76 -15.14 -25.84
C LEU A 611 -9.46 -13.82 -26.17
N LYS A 612 -10.79 -13.83 -26.31
CA LYS A 612 -11.57 -12.59 -26.45
C LYS A 612 -11.40 -11.68 -25.24
N LYS A 613 -11.43 -12.25 -24.04
CA LYS A 613 -11.20 -11.51 -22.79
C LYS A 613 -9.75 -11.01 -22.70
N GLU A 614 -8.78 -11.89 -22.98
CA GLU A 614 -7.35 -11.58 -23.00
C GLU A 614 -7.03 -10.40 -23.91
N SER A 615 -7.56 -10.41 -25.14
CA SER A 615 -7.37 -9.34 -26.13
C SER A 615 -8.06 -8.02 -25.78
N THR A 616 -9.16 -8.05 -25.05
CA THR A 616 -9.96 -6.85 -24.75
C THR A 616 -9.61 -6.19 -23.41
N ILE A 617 -9.25 -7.00 -22.41
CA ILE A 617 -9.02 -6.52 -21.03
C ILE A 617 -7.52 -6.43 -20.72
N PHE A 618 -6.79 -7.54 -20.82
CA PHE A 618 -5.42 -7.65 -20.30
C PHE A 618 -4.36 -7.18 -21.30
N SER A 619 -4.54 -7.53 -22.56
CA SER A 619 -3.61 -7.21 -23.62
C SER A 619 -3.38 -5.71 -23.82
N PRO A 620 -4.38 -4.81 -23.77
CA PRO A 620 -4.14 -3.37 -23.85
C PRO A 620 -3.19 -2.85 -22.75
N ILE A 621 -3.27 -3.42 -21.54
CA ILE A 621 -2.42 -3.06 -20.41
C ILE A 621 -0.98 -3.56 -20.65
N LEU A 622 -0.83 -4.85 -20.94
CA LEU A 622 0.47 -5.50 -21.13
C LEU A 622 1.19 -4.99 -22.40
N SER A 623 0.43 -4.63 -23.44
CA SER A 623 0.99 -4.16 -24.72
C SER A 623 1.68 -2.80 -24.64
N GLN A 624 1.40 -2.01 -23.58
CA GLN A 624 2.14 -0.76 -23.33
C GLN A 624 3.64 -0.99 -23.09
N ARG A 625 4.02 -2.20 -22.67
CA ARG A 625 5.41 -2.59 -22.37
C ARG A 625 5.90 -3.69 -23.30
N HIS A 626 5.02 -4.62 -23.67
CA HIS A 626 5.33 -5.71 -24.60
C HIS A 626 4.35 -5.74 -25.79
N PRO A 627 4.67 -5.10 -26.93
CA PRO A 627 3.74 -4.98 -28.06
C PRO A 627 3.17 -6.29 -28.63
N GLN A 628 3.83 -7.42 -28.36
CA GLN A 628 3.38 -8.75 -28.79
C GLN A 628 2.69 -9.56 -27.69
N ALA A 629 2.23 -8.94 -26.59
CA ALA A 629 1.61 -9.64 -25.45
C ALA A 629 0.47 -10.59 -25.88
N VAL A 630 -0.47 -10.11 -26.71
CA VAL A 630 -1.57 -10.91 -27.28
C VAL A 630 -1.04 -12.10 -28.07
N VAL A 631 0.04 -11.90 -28.83
CA VAL A 631 0.60 -12.94 -29.70
C VAL A 631 1.20 -14.06 -28.85
N ILE A 632 1.84 -13.72 -27.73
CA ILE A 632 2.40 -14.71 -26.80
C ILE A 632 1.29 -15.54 -26.18
N SER A 633 0.27 -14.92 -25.57
CA SER A 633 -0.84 -15.65 -24.95
C SER A 633 -1.62 -16.50 -25.97
N ALA A 634 -1.88 -15.98 -27.17
CA ALA A 634 -2.52 -16.72 -28.25
C ALA A 634 -1.69 -17.92 -28.73
N SER A 635 -0.37 -17.76 -28.87
CA SER A 635 0.53 -18.85 -29.27
C SER A 635 0.63 -19.94 -28.19
N LEU A 636 0.64 -19.55 -26.92
CA LEU A 636 0.67 -20.51 -25.80
C LEU A 636 -0.62 -21.31 -25.72
N LEU A 637 -1.79 -20.66 -25.82
CA LEU A 637 -3.08 -21.35 -25.81
C LEU A 637 -3.25 -22.26 -27.02
N HIS A 638 -2.76 -21.85 -28.19
CA HIS A 638 -2.69 -22.72 -29.37
C HIS A 638 -1.88 -23.98 -29.08
N LYS A 639 -0.67 -23.83 -28.49
CA LYS A 639 0.20 -24.95 -28.15
C LYS A 639 -0.43 -25.87 -27.10
N PHE A 640 -1.04 -25.32 -26.05
CA PHE A 640 -1.66 -26.10 -24.97
C PHE A 640 -2.91 -26.85 -25.44
N TYR A 641 -3.77 -26.23 -26.25
CA TYR A 641 -4.88 -26.95 -26.85
C TYR A 641 -4.40 -28.01 -27.84
N GLY A 642 -3.42 -27.65 -28.67
CA GLY A 642 -2.82 -28.55 -29.66
C GLY A 642 -2.25 -29.83 -29.06
N SER A 643 -1.60 -29.74 -27.90
CA SER A 643 -1.08 -30.93 -27.21
C SER A 643 -2.17 -31.88 -26.72
N LYS A 644 -3.34 -31.35 -26.35
CA LYS A 644 -4.54 -32.14 -25.98
C LYS A 644 -5.31 -32.65 -27.20
N LEU A 645 -5.30 -31.90 -28.29
CA LEU A 645 -5.98 -32.25 -29.54
C LEU A 645 -5.22 -33.32 -30.34
N LYS A 646 -3.88 -33.30 -30.33
CA LYS A 646 -3.04 -34.17 -31.16
C LYS A 646 -3.37 -35.67 -31.02
N PRO A 647 -3.52 -36.26 -29.82
CA PRO A 647 -3.91 -37.67 -29.69
C PRO A 647 -5.27 -38.00 -30.33
N PHE A 648 -6.20 -37.05 -30.32
CA PHE A 648 -7.51 -37.21 -30.96
C PHE A 648 -7.40 -37.16 -32.49
N LEU A 649 -6.55 -36.28 -33.04
CA LEU A 649 -6.29 -36.22 -34.48
C LEU A 649 -5.61 -37.49 -35.00
N ASP A 650 -4.61 -37.99 -34.28
CA ASP A 650 -3.86 -39.19 -34.66
C ASP A 650 -4.75 -40.46 -34.60
N GLY A 651 -5.76 -40.47 -33.74
CA GLY A 651 -6.73 -41.57 -33.59
C GLY A 651 -7.97 -41.50 -34.48
N ALA A 652 -8.17 -40.41 -35.24
CA ALA A 652 -9.37 -40.21 -36.04
C ALA A 652 -9.32 -40.99 -37.37
N GLU A 653 -9.96 -42.16 -37.43
CA GLU A 653 -10.02 -42.99 -38.64
C GLU A 653 -11.35 -42.88 -39.42
N HIS A 654 -12.42 -42.44 -38.76
CA HIS A 654 -13.79 -42.39 -39.30
C HIS A 654 -14.50 -41.08 -38.92
N LEU A 655 -15.52 -40.70 -39.71
CA LEU A 655 -16.41 -39.58 -39.41
C LEU A 655 -17.43 -39.99 -38.33
N THR A 656 -17.03 -39.92 -37.06
CA THR A 656 -17.90 -40.09 -35.89
C THR A 656 -18.54 -38.76 -35.48
N GLU A 657 -19.53 -38.82 -34.59
CA GLU A 657 -20.15 -37.62 -33.99
C GLU A 657 -19.12 -36.77 -33.24
N ASP A 658 -18.18 -37.41 -32.53
CA ASP A 658 -17.06 -36.73 -31.87
C ASP A 658 -16.18 -35.98 -32.87
N VAL A 659 -15.83 -36.59 -34.01
CA VAL A 659 -15.03 -35.92 -35.05
C VAL A 659 -15.78 -34.74 -35.65
N VAL A 660 -17.09 -34.89 -35.88
CA VAL A 660 -17.96 -33.82 -36.40
C VAL A 660 -18.12 -32.66 -35.43
N SER A 661 -17.99 -32.89 -34.11
CA SER A 661 -18.00 -31.80 -33.11
C SER A 661 -16.61 -31.17 -32.90
N VAL A 662 -15.56 -31.98 -32.75
CA VAL A 662 -14.22 -31.51 -32.37
C VAL A 662 -13.49 -30.82 -33.53
N PHE A 663 -13.59 -31.33 -34.75
CA PHE A 663 -12.83 -30.78 -35.88
C PHE A 663 -13.25 -29.34 -36.21
N PRO A 664 -14.55 -29.03 -36.37
CA PRO A 664 -14.97 -27.65 -36.61
C PRO A 664 -14.63 -26.70 -35.45
N ALA A 665 -14.74 -27.16 -34.20
CA ALA A 665 -14.39 -26.35 -33.04
C ALA A 665 -12.88 -26.03 -33.00
N ALA A 666 -12.03 -27.03 -33.27
CA ALA A 666 -10.58 -26.86 -33.36
C ALA A 666 -10.15 -25.94 -34.50
N ASP A 667 -10.71 -26.11 -35.70
CA ASP A 667 -10.45 -25.25 -36.86
C ASP A 667 -10.93 -23.81 -36.59
N SER A 668 -12.12 -23.64 -35.99
CA SER A 668 -12.63 -22.32 -35.62
C SER A 668 -11.74 -21.61 -34.59
N LEU A 669 -11.19 -22.34 -33.62
CA LEU A 669 -10.23 -21.80 -32.66
C LEU A 669 -8.92 -21.40 -33.34
N GLU A 670 -8.36 -22.26 -34.20
CA GLU A 670 -7.12 -21.98 -34.94
C GLU A 670 -7.26 -20.74 -35.82
N GLN A 671 -8.35 -20.64 -36.60
CA GLN A 671 -8.63 -19.47 -37.42
C GLN A 671 -8.78 -18.19 -36.59
N PHE A 672 -9.42 -18.28 -35.42
CA PHE A 672 -9.55 -17.15 -34.51
C PHE A 672 -8.20 -16.67 -33.98
N ILE A 673 -7.34 -17.60 -33.54
CA ILE A 673 -5.98 -17.31 -33.08
C ILE A 673 -5.14 -16.67 -34.19
N MET A 674 -5.21 -17.22 -35.40
CA MET A 674 -4.46 -16.70 -36.54
C MET A 674 -4.90 -15.29 -36.92
N ALA A 675 -6.22 -15.02 -36.93
CA ALA A 675 -6.77 -13.69 -37.15
C ALA A 675 -6.31 -12.70 -36.06
N LEU A 676 -6.28 -13.14 -34.80
CA LEU A 676 -5.82 -12.32 -33.68
C LEU A 676 -4.34 -11.95 -33.82
N ILE A 677 -3.48 -12.90 -34.18
CA ILE A 677 -2.04 -12.67 -34.41
C ILE A 677 -1.81 -11.73 -35.61
N ALA A 678 -2.57 -11.89 -36.69
CA ALA A 678 -2.53 -11.02 -37.87
C ALA A 678 -2.92 -9.57 -37.53
N SER A 679 -3.81 -9.37 -36.56
CA SER A 679 -4.29 -8.03 -36.18
C SER A 679 -3.21 -7.17 -35.51
N VAL A 680 -2.24 -7.79 -34.82
CA VAL A 680 -1.19 -7.09 -34.05
C VAL A 680 0.10 -6.91 -34.86
N GLY A 681 0.46 -7.90 -35.68
CA GLY A 681 1.61 -7.81 -36.57
C GLY A 681 1.16 -7.41 -37.96
N GLY A 682 1.39 -6.16 -38.38
CA GLY A 682 1.23 -5.80 -39.79
C GLY A 682 1.91 -6.83 -40.73
N GLU A 683 1.43 -6.95 -41.97
CA GLU A 683 1.65 -8.10 -42.88
C GLU A 683 3.06 -8.73 -42.89
N ALA A 684 4.12 -7.94 -42.68
CA ALA A 684 5.51 -8.40 -42.64
C ALA A 684 5.91 -9.20 -41.36
N ASN A 685 5.36 -8.88 -40.18
CA ASN A 685 5.69 -9.56 -38.91
C ASN A 685 4.79 -10.77 -38.63
N ALA A 686 3.57 -10.77 -39.17
CA ALA A 686 2.65 -11.90 -39.05
C ALA A 686 3.28 -13.18 -39.63
N GLY A 687 3.94 -13.10 -40.78
CA GLY A 687 4.63 -14.23 -41.41
C GLY A 687 5.78 -14.85 -40.59
N ILE A 688 6.44 -14.08 -39.71
CA ILE A 688 7.50 -14.59 -38.82
C ILE A 688 6.88 -15.31 -37.62
N ASN A 689 5.79 -14.77 -37.07
CA ASN A 689 5.08 -15.38 -35.95
C ASN A 689 4.33 -16.65 -36.39
N PHE A 690 3.74 -16.67 -37.58
CA PHE A 690 3.11 -17.85 -38.16
C PHE A 690 4.09 -19.00 -38.44
N ARG A 691 5.37 -18.70 -38.69
CA ARG A 691 6.41 -19.75 -38.80
C ARG A 691 6.72 -20.44 -37.47
N LYS A 692 6.35 -19.84 -36.33
CA LYS A 692 6.56 -20.43 -35.00
C LYS A 692 5.39 -21.32 -34.55
N ILE A 693 4.23 -21.24 -35.20
CA ILE A 693 3.02 -21.98 -34.83
C ILE A 693 2.80 -23.12 -35.84
N ASN A 694 2.82 -24.36 -35.35
CA ASN A 694 2.50 -25.54 -36.17
C ASN A 694 0.98 -25.72 -36.22
N LEU A 695 0.37 -25.45 -37.37
CA LEU A 695 -1.08 -25.59 -37.55
C LEU A 695 -1.56 -27.02 -37.27
N TYR A 696 -2.79 -27.16 -36.80
CA TYR A 696 -3.41 -28.46 -36.44
C TYR A 696 -3.68 -29.36 -37.64
N GLN A 697 -3.72 -28.81 -38.86
CA GLN A 697 -3.97 -29.54 -40.12
C GLN A 697 -5.33 -30.26 -40.17
N VAL A 698 -6.33 -29.76 -39.44
CA VAL A 698 -7.69 -30.33 -39.37
C VAL A 698 -8.31 -30.46 -40.78
N GLU A 699 -8.10 -29.48 -41.67
CA GLU A 699 -8.60 -29.53 -43.05
C GLU A 699 -8.05 -30.72 -43.84
N SER A 700 -6.76 -31.03 -43.70
CA SER A 700 -6.11 -32.15 -44.40
C SER A 700 -6.65 -33.51 -43.93
N ILE A 701 -6.76 -33.66 -42.61
CA ILE A 701 -7.25 -34.90 -41.97
C ILE A 701 -8.73 -35.09 -42.30
N SER A 702 -9.55 -34.06 -42.11
CA SER A 702 -10.99 -34.09 -42.41
C SER A 702 -11.26 -34.38 -43.88
N GLY A 703 -10.52 -33.77 -44.82
CA GLY A 703 -10.64 -34.05 -46.25
C GLY A 703 -10.40 -35.53 -46.58
N THR A 704 -9.41 -36.15 -45.94
CA THR A 704 -9.12 -37.58 -46.12
C THR A 704 -10.25 -38.46 -45.58
N LEU A 705 -10.80 -38.12 -44.42
CA LEU A 705 -11.92 -38.84 -43.79
C LEU A 705 -13.20 -38.72 -44.60
N VAL A 706 -13.54 -37.52 -45.08
CA VAL A 706 -14.70 -37.26 -45.94
C VAL A 706 -14.57 -38.07 -47.22
N MET A 707 -13.41 -38.07 -47.87
CA MET A 707 -13.21 -38.86 -49.10
C MET A 707 -13.35 -40.37 -48.84
N ARG A 708 -12.85 -40.88 -47.71
CA ARG A 708 -13.06 -42.28 -47.32
C ARG A 708 -14.53 -42.60 -47.06
N TRP A 709 -15.25 -41.71 -46.38
CA TRP A 709 -16.68 -41.87 -46.12
C TRP A 709 -17.48 -41.83 -47.42
N VAL A 710 -17.23 -40.88 -48.32
CA VAL A 710 -17.88 -40.80 -49.63
C VAL A 710 -17.65 -42.08 -50.42
N ASN A 711 -16.42 -42.62 -50.44
CA ASN A 711 -16.12 -43.89 -51.09
C ASN A 711 -16.88 -45.08 -50.46
N SER A 712 -17.02 -45.10 -49.13
CA SER A 712 -17.80 -46.13 -48.43
C SER A 712 -19.30 -46.04 -48.77
N GLN A 713 -19.86 -44.83 -48.75
CA GLN A 713 -21.25 -44.58 -49.11
C GLN A 713 -21.52 -44.93 -50.57
N LEU A 714 -20.62 -44.57 -51.49
CA LEU A 714 -20.74 -44.95 -52.90
C LEU A 714 -20.77 -46.48 -53.06
N GLY A 715 -19.90 -47.21 -52.34
CA GLY A 715 -19.93 -48.66 -52.31
C GLY A 715 -21.26 -49.24 -51.80
N ARG A 716 -21.84 -48.63 -50.76
CA ARG A 716 -23.17 -48.98 -50.26
C ARG A 716 -24.24 -48.69 -51.31
N ILE A 717 -24.32 -47.47 -51.83
CA ILE A 717 -25.29 -47.07 -52.85
C ILE A 717 -25.22 -48.03 -54.05
N LEU A 718 -24.03 -48.36 -54.55
CA LEU A 718 -23.86 -49.34 -55.63
C LEU A 718 -24.48 -50.70 -55.29
N GLY A 719 -24.24 -51.23 -54.09
CA GLY A 719 -24.83 -52.50 -53.65
C GLY A 719 -26.35 -52.42 -53.43
N TRP A 720 -26.90 -51.27 -53.05
CA TRP A 720 -28.35 -51.07 -52.93
C TRP A 720 -29.01 -50.92 -54.30
N VAL A 721 -28.39 -50.19 -55.23
CA VAL A 721 -28.82 -50.08 -56.62
C VAL A 721 -28.82 -51.45 -57.28
N GLU A 722 -27.78 -52.26 -57.09
CA GLU A 722 -27.72 -53.63 -57.63
C GLU A 722 -28.87 -54.50 -57.10
N ARG A 723 -29.16 -54.44 -55.78
CA ARG A 723 -30.30 -55.15 -55.18
C ARG A 723 -31.65 -54.63 -55.70
N ALA A 724 -31.80 -53.32 -55.85
CA ALA A 724 -33.02 -52.71 -56.39
C ALA A 724 -33.28 -53.15 -57.84
N ILE A 725 -32.22 -53.27 -58.66
CA ILE A 725 -32.30 -53.79 -60.03
C ILE A 725 -32.67 -55.28 -60.03
N GLN A 726 -32.07 -56.10 -59.16
CA GLN A 726 -32.37 -57.53 -59.09
C GLN A 726 -33.81 -57.83 -58.65
N GLN A 727 -34.41 -56.95 -57.84
CA GLN A 727 -35.78 -57.10 -57.33
C GLN A 727 -36.84 -56.46 -58.25
N GLU A 728 -36.42 -55.75 -59.30
CA GLU A 728 -37.31 -55.01 -60.20
C GLU A 728 -38.12 -55.96 -61.11
N ARG A 729 -39.41 -55.66 -61.30
CA ARG A 729 -40.32 -56.43 -62.16
C ARG A 729 -40.42 -55.86 -63.57
N TRP A 730 -39.92 -54.65 -63.79
CA TRP A 730 -39.94 -53.92 -65.07
C TRP A 730 -41.34 -53.53 -65.54
N ASP A 731 -42.26 -53.38 -64.58
CA ASP A 731 -43.61 -52.87 -64.80
C ASP A 731 -43.70 -51.39 -64.38
N PRO A 732 -44.45 -50.55 -65.12
CA PRO A 732 -44.67 -49.18 -64.71
C PRO A 732 -45.52 -49.13 -63.43
N ILE A 733 -45.14 -48.26 -62.47
CA ILE A 733 -45.87 -48.07 -61.20
C ILE A 733 -47.35 -47.70 -61.46
N SER A 734 -47.61 -46.88 -62.48
CA SER A 734 -48.96 -46.53 -62.92
C SER A 734 -48.98 -46.04 -64.38
N PRO A 735 -50.16 -45.93 -65.03
CA PRO A 735 -50.26 -45.39 -66.39
C PRO A 735 -49.76 -43.94 -66.54
N GLN A 736 -49.80 -43.16 -65.44
CA GLN A 736 -49.22 -41.82 -65.39
C GLN A 736 -47.71 -41.83 -65.05
N GLN A 737 -47.24 -42.79 -64.25
CA GLN A 737 -45.82 -42.95 -63.87
C GLN A 737 -45.19 -44.12 -64.63
N ARG A 738 -44.69 -43.82 -65.84
CA ARG A 738 -44.08 -44.79 -66.77
C ARG A 738 -42.64 -45.17 -66.42
N HIS A 739 -42.36 -45.39 -65.14
CA HIS A 739 -41.05 -45.85 -64.64
C HIS A 739 -41.27 -46.97 -63.61
N GLY A 740 -40.24 -47.82 -63.42
CA GLY A 740 -40.27 -48.90 -62.43
C GLY A 740 -40.17 -48.38 -60.99
N SER A 741 -40.49 -49.21 -60.00
CA SER A 741 -40.41 -48.84 -58.57
C SER A 741 -38.99 -48.60 -58.08
N SER A 742 -38.01 -49.30 -58.65
CA SER A 742 -36.59 -49.20 -58.30
C SER A 742 -36.01 -47.80 -58.48
N ILE A 743 -36.44 -47.02 -59.50
CA ILE A 743 -35.90 -45.67 -59.70
C ILE A 743 -36.28 -44.74 -58.53
N VAL A 744 -37.50 -44.87 -58.00
CA VAL A 744 -37.98 -44.07 -56.87
C VAL A 744 -37.16 -44.42 -55.62
N GLU A 745 -36.90 -45.71 -55.42
CA GLU A 745 -36.12 -46.19 -54.28
C GLU A 745 -34.65 -45.77 -54.37
N VAL A 746 -34.04 -45.82 -55.55
CA VAL A 746 -32.66 -45.36 -55.77
C VAL A 746 -32.53 -43.86 -55.51
N TYR A 747 -33.48 -43.04 -56.00
CA TYR A 747 -33.47 -41.60 -55.71
C TYR A 747 -33.65 -41.32 -54.22
N ARG A 748 -34.54 -42.06 -53.54
CA ARG A 748 -34.74 -41.94 -52.08
C ARG A 748 -33.45 -42.24 -51.31
N ILE A 749 -32.74 -43.32 -51.68
CA ILE A 749 -31.47 -43.69 -51.03
C ILE A 749 -30.39 -42.64 -51.27
N VAL A 750 -30.33 -42.05 -52.46
CA VAL A 750 -29.37 -40.97 -52.78
C VAL A 750 -29.73 -39.67 -52.06
N GLU A 751 -31.02 -39.39 -51.80
CA GLU A 751 -31.45 -38.23 -51.01
C GLU A 751 -31.23 -38.41 -49.50
N GLU A 752 -31.26 -39.65 -48.99
CA GLU A 752 -31.03 -39.96 -47.57
C GLU A 752 -29.55 -39.97 -47.16
N VAL A 753 -28.63 -40.16 -48.11
CA VAL A 753 -27.16 -40.20 -47.91
C VAL A 753 -26.53 -38.87 -48.23
#